data_AF-A0A1L9B4V0-F1
#
_entry.id   AF-A0A1L9B4V0-F1
#
_cell.length_a   1.000
_cell.length_b   1.000
_cell.length_c   1.000
_cell.angle_alpha   90.00
_cell.angle_beta   90.00
_cell.angle_gamma   90.00
#
_symmetry.space_group_name_H-M   'P 1'
#
loop_
_entity.id
_entity.type
_entity.pdbx_description
1 polymer ?
#
loop_
_entity_poly.entity_id
_entity_poly.type
_entity_poly.pdbx_seq_one_letter_code
_entity_poly.pdbx_strand_id
1 'polypeptide(L)'
;MALDYQVSLESLVAANHIQDARLLWVGQVLTIPRTDSSVTQPASSPASPSSAPPPQRNTVVPRPRTRPFGNSSVTPTWIAVEGEVLQSTLALEELHSLVTSMTPDELLSWFQLIFGEDIPRAAIQRLRSAVLNGALPPPRVVIVRDELDGHPAAYHAPSRSILISRGLVLQARSDNNEAWKLLMCLIEEFGHHLDRLLRTHYSSVGGDALLDEGARVAYALIDFGYSRGQQRREFARYTTARGPVALEVEFADMTAAVQRFLNASDQREDARSGDLEYFGAGRGSGREGSFGHESIEDSLKEASFTLPERNAVYFGNWLRDHSQLVDPKLVRKKGARVDARLSRESITRIVDVMAREKFGNESRFRVNTQRLGVYRNEEHIDNPNGITDARAIDPAFRGACQAEELAINSLRMKNFIRTGGLSGGRPPRTHRVKDGETLDSIARANGLTWQALARHNFGTDVKDEVSRQLYTKVGCRKRTADGRSYIFTSQDSPGLIQIPGATGDLVPEASYSAFHYMSTQLRTAVKLGRTDDGLRHFGHALHTLEDFFSHTNFVELMLIQLGAWVEPWVPAQGAKAGDASSLVLTSGQFGGLDTMASLILGIAESMQKEQACIPGETSSLTEILLIILEDQGYTESHDMLGGLSKWWNGLEKAYPTLATLSCETVGMAMRSLKAGIGGIVQSAGNLLDDAQTVFLSDRSSTNPTHTQLAKDHDDHPLHALAATLAAGAVLDVGKAIQRAWTGKSTADDVVLTASHYFLHPAWIDPHGNVGWMKDRVQAWIPGHREAIARMGAKGWAEEWTKQASRHIQELKERATRLMKGSR
;
A
#
# COMPACT_ATOMS: atom_id res chain seq x y z
N MET A 1 10.22 -26.73 -37.43
CA MET A 1 11.54 -27.33 -37.16
C MET A 1 11.51 -28.86 -37.07
N ALA A 2 10.92 -29.50 -36.05
CA ALA A 2 10.92 -30.97 -35.92
C ALA A 2 10.33 -31.67 -37.17
N LEU A 3 9.22 -31.13 -37.70
CA LEU A 3 8.60 -31.57 -38.95
C LEU A 3 9.54 -31.42 -40.17
N ASP A 4 10.29 -30.32 -40.23
CA ASP A 4 11.19 -30.00 -41.35
C ASP A 4 12.40 -30.96 -41.41
N TYR A 5 12.77 -31.53 -40.26
CA TYR A 5 13.88 -32.49 -40.13
C TYR A 5 13.41 -33.93 -39.91
N GLN A 6 12.11 -34.22 -40.08
CA GLN A 6 11.53 -35.57 -39.94
C GLN A 6 11.85 -36.26 -38.61
N VAL A 7 11.92 -35.51 -37.51
CA VAL A 7 12.12 -36.02 -36.15
C VAL A 7 10.89 -35.75 -35.28
N SER A 8 10.59 -36.59 -34.29
CA SER A 8 9.52 -36.29 -33.33
C SER A 8 9.94 -35.18 -32.37
N LEU A 9 8.95 -34.46 -31.84
CA LEU A 9 9.19 -33.44 -30.82
C LEU A 9 9.84 -34.05 -29.57
N GLU A 10 9.44 -35.26 -29.14
CA GLU A 10 10.10 -35.93 -28.02
C GLU A 10 11.55 -36.27 -28.33
N SER A 11 11.85 -36.74 -29.55
CA SER A 11 13.22 -37.11 -29.96
C SER A 11 14.13 -35.89 -29.98
N LEU A 12 13.61 -34.76 -30.46
CA LEU A 12 14.33 -33.49 -30.49
C LEU A 12 14.59 -32.96 -29.07
N VAL A 13 13.61 -33.04 -28.19
CA VAL A 13 13.69 -32.57 -26.79
C VAL A 13 14.65 -33.45 -25.98
N ALA A 14 14.56 -34.78 -26.15
CA ALA A 14 15.49 -35.73 -25.55
C ALA A 14 16.94 -35.55 -26.02
N ALA A 15 17.16 -35.35 -27.33
CA ALA A 15 18.49 -35.13 -27.91
C ALA A 15 19.17 -33.84 -27.43
N ASN A 16 18.40 -32.91 -26.85
CA ASN A 16 18.89 -31.65 -26.31
C ASN A 16 18.83 -31.59 -24.78
N HIS A 17 18.57 -32.72 -24.11
CA HIS A 17 18.39 -32.81 -22.65
C HIS A 17 17.36 -31.82 -22.09
N ILE A 18 16.35 -31.52 -22.89
CA ILE A 18 15.25 -30.64 -22.50
C ILE A 18 14.19 -31.55 -21.85
N GLN A 19 13.72 -31.22 -20.66
CA GLN A 19 12.74 -32.05 -19.94
C GLN A 19 11.30 -31.85 -20.44
N ASP A 20 11.03 -30.70 -21.06
CA ASP A 20 9.69 -30.33 -21.55
C ASP A 20 9.82 -29.55 -22.86
N ALA A 21 9.08 -29.96 -23.89
CA ALA A 21 9.08 -29.32 -25.20
C ALA A 21 8.72 -27.82 -25.17
N ARG A 22 8.00 -27.38 -24.13
CA ARG A 22 7.65 -25.96 -23.89
C ARG A 22 8.86 -25.07 -23.57
N LEU A 23 10.03 -25.66 -23.32
CA LEU A 23 11.27 -24.94 -23.08
C LEU A 23 12.06 -24.61 -24.36
N LEU A 24 11.51 -24.95 -25.55
CA LEU A 24 12.09 -24.62 -26.85
C LEU A 24 11.79 -23.16 -27.24
N TRP A 25 12.78 -22.44 -27.79
CA TRP A 25 12.61 -21.03 -28.21
C TRP A 25 13.39 -20.65 -29.48
N VAL A 26 13.00 -19.54 -30.12
CA VAL A 26 13.59 -19.07 -31.39
C VAL A 26 14.95 -18.41 -31.15
N GLY A 27 16.01 -19.02 -31.69
CA GLY A 27 17.42 -18.61 -31.47
C GLY A 27 18.21 -19.61 -30.62
N GLN A 28 17.52 -20.61 -30.04
CA GLN A 28 18.16 -21.74 -29.39
C GLN A 28 18.93 -22.59 -30.41
N VAL A 29 20.19 -22.90 -30.10
CA VAL A 29 20.96 -23.87 -30.88
C VAL A 29 20.57 -25.27 -30.42
N LEU A 30 19.98 -26.05 -31.32
CA LEU A 30 19.47 -27.39 -31.04
C LEU A 30 20.22 -28.42 -31.89
N THR A 31 20.63 -29.50 -31.25
CA THR A 31 21.18 -30.69 -31.90
C THR A 31 20.03 -31.51 -32.49
N ILE A 32 20.07 -31.74 -33.79
CA ILE A 32 19.04 -32.52 -34.49
C ILE A 32 19.49 -33.97 -34.55
N PRO A 33 18.76 -34.93 -33.95
CA PRO A 33 19.13 -36.33 -33.99
C PRO A 33 18.97 -36.88 -35.42
N ARG A 34 19.97 -37.62 -35.92
CA ARG A 34 19.89 -38.28 -37.24
C ARG A 34 19.05 -39.56 -37.11
N THR A 35 18.15 -39.76 -38.07
CA THR A 35 17.32 -40.96 -38.19
C THR A 35 18.15 -42.12 -38.75
N ASP A 36 18.75 -42.92 -37.87
CA ASP A 36 19.17 -44.28 -38.26
C ASP A 36 17.98 -45.22 -38.15
N SER A 37 17.60 -45.76 -39.30
CA SER A 37 16.52 -46.71 -39.48
C SER A 37 16.94 -48.08 -38.96
N SER A 38 16.54 -48.42 -37.75
CA SER A 38 16.35 -49.83 -37.38
C SER A 38 15.18 -49.98 -36.41
N VAL A 39 14.12 -50.58 -36.93
CA VAL A 39 12.91 -50.98 -36.21
C VAL A 39 13.24 -52.18 -35.34
N THR A 40 12.91 -52.14 -34.06
CA THR A 40 12.52 -53.36 -33.32
C THR A 40 11.53 -53.00 -32.21
N GLN A 41 10.37 -53.66 -32.25
CA GLN A 41 9.26 -53.53 -31.29
C GLN A 41 9.33 -54.65 -30.21
N PRO A 42 8.46 -54.62 -29.18
CA PRO A 42 8.83 -54.85 -27.77
C PRO A 42 8.59 -56.28 -27.26
N ALA A 43 9.12 -56.59 -26.07
CA ALA A 43 8.79 -57.81 -25.32
C ALA A 43 8.36 -57.51 -23.87
N SER A 44 7.07 -57.76 -23.62
CA SER A 44 6.37 -58.37 -22.47
C SER A 44 6.84 -58.19 -21.01
N SER A 45 5.87 -57.82 -20.16
CA SER A 45 5.79 -57.99 -18.69
C SER A 45 5.97 -59.44 -18.19
N PRO A 46 6.11 -59.64 -16.86
CA PRO A 46 5.03 -60.31 -16.15
C PRO A 46 4.63 -59.74 -14.76
N ALA A 47 3.46 -60.24 -14.35
CA ALA A 47 2.54 -59.95 -13.25
C ALA A 47 3.03 -59.90 -11.78
N SER A 48 2.11 -59.33 -10.97
CA SER A 48 2.02 -59.11 -9.52
C SER A 48 2.15 -60.33 -8.58
N PRO A 49 2.17 -60.09 -7.26
CA PRO A 49 1.01 -60.54 -6.46
C PRO A 49 0.46 -59.50 -5.47
N SER A 50 -0.73 -59.84 -4.96
CA SER A 50 -1.72 -59.04 -4.23
C SER A 50 -1.62 -59.17 -2.70
N SER A 51 -2.25 -58.21 -2.02
CA SER A 51 -2.98 -58.27 -0.74
C SER A 51 -2.28 -57.88 0.58
N ALA A 52 -2.71 -56.73 1.14
CA ALA A 52 -2.93 -56.53 2.57
C ALA A 52 -3.96 -55.38 2.82
N PRO A 53 -4.81 -55.44 3.87
CA PRO A 53 -6.03 -54.64 4.03
C PRO A 53 -5.83 -53.33 4.84
N PRO A 54 -6.84 -52.43 4.92
CA PRO A 54 -6.68 -51.10 5.49
C PRO A 54 -6.81 -51.09 7.03
N PRO A 55 -6.13 -50.20 7.76
CA PRO A 55 -6.35 -50.06 9.19
C PRO A 55 -7.66 -49.31 9.47
N GLN A 56 -8.46 -49.93 10.34
CA GLN A 56 -9.75 -49.46 10.83
C GLN A 56 -9.62 -48.27 11.78
N ARG A 57 -10.67 -47.43 11.76
CA ARG A 57 -10.99 -46.41 12.77
C ARG A 57 -11.04 -47.03 14.17
N ASN A 58 -10.24 -46.49 15.09
CA ASN A 58 -10.51 -46.60 16.52
C ASN A 58 -10.98 -45.25 17.05
N THR A 59 -12.27 -45.18 17.31
CA THR A 59 -12.92 -44.19 18.17
C THR A 59 -12.48 -44.39 19.61
N VAL A 60 -11.76 -43.44 20.20
CA VAL A 60 -11.66 -43.29 21.65
C VAL A 60 -11.95 -41.85 22.02
N VAL A 61 -13.08 -41.67 22.69
CA VAL A 61 -13.52 -40.43 23.32
C VAL A 61 -12.71 -40.21 24.60
N PRO A 62 -12.06 -39.04 24.82
CA PRO A 62 -11.58 -38.69 26.15
C PRO A 62 -12.70 -38.01 26.94
N ARG A 63 -13.24 -38.71 27.94
CA ARG A 63 -14.00 -38.10 29.05
C ARG A 63 -13.03 -37.37 30.00
N PRO A 64 -13.49 -36.29 30.66
CA PRO A 64 -12.65 -35.41 31.45
C PRO A 64 -12.17 -36.10 32.74
N ARG A 65 -10.85 -36.09 32.97
CA ARG A 65 -10.27 -36.46 34.26
C ARG A 65 -10.30 -35.25 35.18
N THR A 66 -11.25 -35.26 36.11
CA THR A 66 -11.21 -34.47 37.35
C THR A 66 -9.98 -34.91 38.16
N ARG A 67 -9.08 -33.96 38.47
CA ARG A 67 -8.10 -34.10 39.55
C ARG A 67 -8.62 -33.33 40.77
N PRO A 68 -8.46 -33.85 42.00
CA PRO A 68 -8.98 -33.20 43.20
C PRO A 68 -8.17 -31.95 43.55
N PHE A 69 -8.87 -30.96 44.08
CA PHE A 69 -8.31 -29.77 44.71
C PHE A 69 -7.27 -30.14 45.76
N GLY A 70 -6.00 -29.80 45.47
CA GLY A 70 -4.96 -29.68 46.48
C GLY A 70 -4.90 -28.24 46.94
N ASN A 71 -5.21 -27.99 48.22
CA ASN A 71 -4.87 -26.76 48.91
C ASN A 71 -3.34 -26.62 48.94
N SER A 72 -2.76 -25.92 47.97
CA SER A 72 -1.42 -25.36 48.08
C SER A 72 -1.52 -23.96 48.66
N SER A 73 -1.48 -23.87 49.99
CA SER A 73 -1.13 -22.63 50.67
C SER A 73 0.34 -22.31 50.38
N VAL A 74 0.59 -21.59 49.28
CA VAL A 74 1.91 -21.03 48.98
C VAL A 74 2.20 -19.97 50.04
N THR A 75 3.14 -20.27 50.92
CA THR A 75 3.70 -19.30 51.87
C THR A 75 4.60 -18.35 51.07
N PRO A 76 4.54 -17.02 51.28
CA PRO A 76 5.35 -16.09 50.50
C PRO A 76 6.85 -16.33 50.72
N THR A 77 7.62 -16.36 49.63
CA THR A 77 9.07 -16.60 49.52
C THR A 77 9.94 -15.37 49.86
N TRP A 78 9.40 -14.34 50.52
CA TRP A 78 10.13 -13.11 50.83
C TRP A 78 10.36 -12.92 52.33
N ILE A 79 11.54 -12.43 52.70
CA ILE A 79 11.95 -12.19 54.10
C ILE A 79 12.05 -10.68 54.33
N ALA A 80 11.23 -10.16 55.24
CA ALA A 80 11.28 -8.75 55.64
C ALA A 80 12.59 -8.43 56.36
N VAL A 81 13.12 -7.24 56.12
CA VAL A 81 14.34 -6.74 56.78
C VAL A 81 13.95 -6.13 58.12
N GLU A 82 14.27 -6.82 59.21
CA GLU A 82 14.03 -6.30 60.56
C GLU A 82 14.88 -5.05 60.85
N GLY A 83 14.26 -4.04 61.49
CA GLY A 83 14.94 -2.81 61.92
C GLY A 83 15.13 -1.75 60.82
N GLU A 84 14.58 -1.97 59.63
CA GLU A 84 14.61 -1.01 58.52
C GLU A 84 13.18 -0.67 58.06
N VAL A 85 12.89 0.62 57.83
CA VAL A 85 11.56 1.10 57.46
C VAL A 85 11.66 2.12 56.32
N LEU A 86 10.85 1.94 55.27
CA LEU A 86 10.67 2.91 54.20
C LEU A 86 9.26 3.50 54.29
N GLN A 87 9.15 4.83 54.31
CA GLN A 87 7.88 5.55 54.32
C GLN A 87 7.81 6.50 53.13
N SER A 88 6.70 6.49 52.39
CA SER A 88 6.42 7.46 51.34
C SER A 88 4.94 7.83 51.37
N THR A 89 4.67 9.13 51.33
CA THR A 89 3.31 9.71 51.22
C THR A 89 3.04 10.32 49.86
N LEU A 90 4.06 10.35 49.00
CA LEU A 90 4.04 11.09 47.76
C LEU A 90 2.90 10.66 46.83
N ALA A 91 2.75 9.36 46.55
CA ALA A 91 1.69 8.89 45.66
C ALA A 91 0.27 9.25 46.16
N LEU A 92 0.09 9.32 47.49
CA LEU A 92 -1.17 9.74 48.10
C LEU A 92 -1.40 11.26 47.97
N GLU A 93 -0.36 12.06 48.16
CA GLU A 93 -0.39 13.53 47.98
C GLU A 93 -0.70 13.90 46.52
N GLU A 94 -0.09 13.18 45.58
CA GLU A 94 -0.32 13.33 44.14
C GLU A 94 -1.74 12.95 43.76
N LEU A 95 -2.23 11.81 44.27
CA LEU A 95 -3.62 11.40 44.06
C LEU A 95 -4.62 12.42 44.62
N HIS A 96 -4.34 12.97 45.80
CA HIS A 96 -5.17 14.02 46.40
C HIS A 96 -5.21 15.28 45.52
N SER A 97 -4.07 15.69 44.98
CA SER A 97 -3.96 16.85 44.09
C SER A 97 -4.73 16.63 42.79
N LEU A 98 -4.57 15.46 42.17
CA LEU A 98 -5.31 15.03 40.99
C LEU A 98 -6.83 15.05 41.23
N VAL A 99 -7.30 14.40 42.30
CA VAL A 99 -8.73 14.34 42.66
C VAL A 99 -9.34 15.72 42.95
N THR A 100 -8.54 16.65 43.47
CA THR A 100 -8.96 18.03 43.76
C THR A 100 -9.05 18.87 42.49
N SER A 101 -8.20 18.59 41.50
CA SER A 101 -8.14 19.33 40.23
C SER A 101 -9.21 18.93 39.20
N MET A 102 -9.92 17.82 39.41
CA MET A 102 -10.87 17.24 38.46
C MET A 102 -12.34 17.33 38.92
N THR A 103 -13.25 17.52 37.96
CA THR A 103 -14.69 17.35 38.16
C THR A 103 -15.04 15.88 38.38
N PRO A 104 -16.23 15.56 38.95
CA PRO A 104 -16.67 14.17 39.13
C PRO A 104 -16.68 13.31 37.86
N ASP A 105 -17.06 13.88 36.72
CA ASP A 105 -17.15 13.14 35.46
C ASP A 105 -15.78 12.97 34.77
N GLU A 106 -14.89 13.96 34.89
CA GLU A 106 -13.48 13.82 34.46
C GLU A 106 -12.76 12.75 35.29
N LEU A 107 -12.92 12.78 36.61
CA LEU A 107 -12.31 11.80 37.50
C LEU A 107 -12.84 10.39 37.23
N LEU A 108 -14.15 10.27 36.99
CA LEU A 108 -14.74 8.99 36.63
C LEU A 108 -14.13 8.43 35.33
N SER A 109 -14.04 9.28 34.31
CA SER A 109 -13.48 8.91 33.01
C SER A 109 -12.02 8.48 33.15
N TRP A 110 -11.24 9.20 33.98
CA TRP A 110 -9.85 8.89 34.28
C TRP A 110 -9.68 7.55 35.02
N PHE A 111 -10.52 7.25 36.03
CA PHE A 111 -10.44 5.99 36.77
C PHE A 111 -10.89 4.79 35.93
N GLN A 112 -11.95 4.93 35.13
CA GLN A 112 -12.40 3.86 34.23
C GLN A 112 -11.36 3.57 33.15
N LEU A 113 -10.63 4.59 32.73
CA LEU A 113 -9.56 4.44 31.76
C LEU A 113 -8.40 3.58 32.27
N ILE A 114 -8.00 3.78 33.53
CA ILE A 114 -6.84 3.11 34.13
C ILE A 114 -7.22 1.71 34.64
N PHE A 115 -8.34 1.59 35.34
CA PHE A 115 -8.73 0.37 36.08
C PHE A 115 -9.82 -0.46 35.38
N GLY A 116 -10.41 0.04 34.29
CA GLY A 116 -11.45 -0.63 33.51
C GLY A 116 -12.87 -0.10 33.74
N GLU A 117 -13.72 -0.27 32.72
CA GLU A 117 -15.15 0.11 32.77
C GLU A 117 -15.99 -0.80 33.68
N ASP A 118 -15.45 -1.97 34.04
CA ASP A 118 -16.08 -2.93 34.96
C ASP A 118 -16.13 -2.41 36.41
N ILE A 119 -15.37 -1.37 36.75
CA ILE A 119 -15.42 -0.71 38.05
C ILE A 119 -16.69 0.16 38.18
N PRO A 120 -17.57 -0.10 39.17
CA PRO A 120 -18.78 0.67 39.35
C PRO A 120 -18.50 2.15 39.64
N ARG A 121 -19.27 3.05 39.01
CA ARG A 121 -19.23 4.51 39.30
C ARG A 121 -19.28 4.81 40.80
N ALA A 122 -20.11 4.07 41.55
CA ALA A 122 -20.23 4.22 43.00
C ALA A 122 -18.94 3.88 43.77
N ALA A 123 -18.11 2.95 43.27
CA ALA A 123 -16.83 2.61 43.88
C ALA A 123 -15.82 3.75 43.70
N ILE A 124 -15.76 4.35 42.52
CA ILE A 124 -14.91 5.50 42.20
C ILE A 124 -15.33 6.72 43.02
N GLN A 125 -16.63 6.96 43.19
CA GLN A 125 -17.14 8.01 44.07
C GLN A 125 -16.75 7.80 45.53
N ARG A 126 -16.83 6.56 46.04
CA ARG A 126 -16.38 6.23 47.40
C ARG A 126 -14.88 6.42 47.59
N LEU A 127 -14.07 5.99 46.61
CA LEU A 127 -12.63 6.21 46.64
C LEU A 127 -12.29 7.70 46.61
N ARG A 128 -12.96 8.49 45.75
CA ARG A 128 -12.83 9.95 45.72
C ARG A 128 -13.09 10.57 47.09
N SER A 129 -14.22 10.23 47.72
CA SER A 129 -14.55 10.74 49.05
C SER A 129 -13.52 10.31 50.10
N ALA A 130 -13.00 9.09 50.01
CA ALA A 130 -11.96 8.62 50.91
C ALA A 130 -10.64 9.40 50.74
N VAL A 131 -10.23 9.72 49.51
CA VAL A 131 -9.05 10.56 49.23
C VAL A 131 -9.24 11.95 49.83
N LEU A 132 -10.35 12.63 49.52
CA LEU A 132 -10.61 14.00 49.97
C LEU A 132 -10.74 14.13 51.49
N ASN A 133 -11.20 13.08 52.16
CA ASN A 133 -11.37 13.07 53.62
C ASN A 133 -10.15 12.47 54.35
N GLY A 134 -9.06 12.14 53.65
CA GLY A 134 -7.87 11.51 54.24
C GLY A 134 -8.13 10.11 54.82
N ALA A 135 -9.17 9.43 54.35
CA ALA A 135 -9.63 8.12 54.81
C ALA A 135 -9.27 6.97 53.86
N LEU A 136 -8.43 7.21 52.85
CA LEU A 136 -7.94 6.15 51.97
C LEU A 136 -7.04 5.19 52.78
N PRO A 137 -7.33 3.88 52.83
CA PRO A 137 -6.45 2.92 53.48
C PRO A 137 -5.07 2.95 52.80
N PRO A 138 -3.95 3.21 53.52
CA PRO A 138 -2.64 3.24 52.89
C PRO A 138 -2.07 1.81 52.72
N PRO A 139 -1.23 1.55 51.70
CA PRO A 139 -0.49 0.31 51.62
C PRO A 139 0.65 0.29 52.66
N ARG A 140 1.03 -0.90 53.11
CA ARG A 140 2.26 -1.06 53.92
C ARG A 140 3.47 -1.18 53.00
N VAL A 141 4.51 -0.40 53.22
CA VAL A 141 5.78 -0.57 52.48
C VAL A 141 6.72 -1.47 53.28
N VAL A 142 7.18 -2.57 52.68
CA VAL A 142 8.01 -3.60 53.33
C VAL A 142 9.31 -3.77 52.54
N ILE A 143 10.45 -3.64 53.22
CA ILE A 143 11.76 -3.87 52.62
C ILE A 143 12.09 -5.36 52.73
N VAL A 144 12.47 -5.99 51.62
CA VAL A 144 12.77 -7.44 51.55
C VAL A 144 14.24 -7.71 51.21
N ARG A 145 14.78 -8.85 51.68
CA ARG A 145 16.21 -9.20 51.59
C ARG A 145 16.67 -9.63 50.19
N ASP A 146 15.85 -10.37 49.44
CA ASP A 146 16.19 -10.98 48.14
C ASP A 146 15.38 -10.37 46.98
N GLU A 147 15.80 -10.62 45.74
CA GLU A 147 15.11 -10.17 44.52
C GLU A 147 13.73 -10.81 44.40
N LEU A 148 12.72 -10.00 44.05
CA LEU A 148 11.34 -10.42 43.85
C LEU A 148 11.22 -11.07 42.46
N ASP A 149 11.78 -12.27 42.29
CA ASP A 149 11.86 -12.99 41.00
C ASP A 149 12.48 -12.13 39.87
N GLY A 150 13.55 -11.39 40.18
CA GLY A 150 14.24 -10.49 39.25
C GLY A 150 13.64 -9.08 39.16
N HIS A 151 12.56 -8.79 39.89
CA HIS A 151 11.94 -7.48 39.93
C HIS A 151 12.38 -6.64 41.15
N PRO A 152 12.49 -5.30 41.00
CA PRO A 152 12.92 -4.40 42.07
C PRO A 152 11.83 -4.13 43.12
N ALA A 153 10.55 -4.31 42.76
CA ALA A 153 9.37 -4.09 43.58
C ALA A 153 8.22 -5.03 43.18
N ALA A 154 7.22 -5.20 44.07
CA ALA A 154 5.98 -5.94 43.79
C ALA A 154 4.86 -5.58 44.79
N TYR A 155 3.60 -5.59 44.34
CA TYR A 155 2.43 -5.40 45.20
C TYR A 155 1.85 -6.75 45.65
N HIS A 156 1.87 -6.98 46.95
CA HIS A 156 1.31 -8.18 47.57
C HIS A 156 -0.14 -7.92 48.01
N ALA A 157 -1.09 -8.28 47.14
CA ALA A 157 -2.51 -8.05 47.33
C ALA A 157 -3.12 -8.63 48.63
N PRO A 158 -2.76 -9.83 49.11
CA PRO A 158 -3.32 -10.39 50.35
C PRO A 158 -3.00 -9.55 51.60
N SER A 159 -1.80 -8.98 51.69
CA SER A 159 -1.40 -8.13 52.83
C SER A 159 -1.51 -6.63 52.54
N ARG A 160 -1.96 -6.24 51.34
CA ARG A 160 -2.00 -4.84 50.85
C ARG A 160 -0.66 -4.14 51.09
N SER A 161 0.42 -4.79 50.68
CA SER A 161 1.77 -4.33 50.96
C SER A 161 2.55 -4.13 49.66
N ILE A 162 3.27 -3.02 49.56
CA ILE A 162 4.29 -2.76 48.54
C ILE A 162 5.59 -3.36 49.05
N LEU A 163 6.11 -4.37 48.36
CA LEU A 163 7.38 -5.01 48.67
C LEU A 163 8.47 -4.34 47.83
N ILE A 164 9.56 -3.90 48.47
CA ILE A 164 10.68 -3.24 47.81
C ILE A 164 11.97 -3.99 48.15
N SER A 165 12.77 -4.31 47.12
CA SER A 165 14.09 -4.92 47.34
C SER A 165 15.01 -3.98 48.11
N ARG A 166 15.70 -4.51 49.14
CA ARG A 166 16.66 -3.72 49.93
C ARG A 166 17.77 -3.14 49.06
N GLY A 167 18.18 -3.86 48.00
CA GLY A 167 19.19 -3.40 47.04
C GLY A 167 18.82 -2.07 46.39
N LEU A 168 17.59 -1.96 45.88
CA LEU A 168 17.08 -0.72 45.28
C LEU A 168 17.04 0.44 46.27
N VAL A 169 16.58 0.20 47.51
CA VAL A 169 16.55 1.24 48.57
C VAL A 169 17.95 1.77 48.87
N LEU A 170 18.95 0.90 48.91
CA LEU A 170 20.34 1.31 49.19
C LEU A 170 20.97 2.05 48.01
N GLN A 171 20.69 1.63 46.78
CA GLN A 171 21.20 2.26 45.56
C GLN A 171 20.60 3.66 45.35
N ALA A 172 19.31 3.82 45.61
CA ALA A 172 18.57 5.09 45.56
C ALA A 172 19.13 6.17 46.49
N ARG A 173 19.97 5.81 47.48
CA ARG A 173 20.62 6.79 48.38
C ARG A 173 21.81 7.50 47.76
N SER A 174 22.41 6.92 46.73
CA SER A 174 23.67 7.38 46.15
C SER A 174 23.60 7.66 44.66
N ASP A 175 22.54 7.23 43.98
CA ASP A 175 22.36 7.41 42.53
C ASP A 175 20.98 7.99 42.23
N ASN A 176 20.95 9.11 41.50
CA ASN A 176 19.71 9.80 41.13
C ASN A 176 18.82 8.96 40.20
N ASN A 177 19.41 8.14 39.30
CA ASN A 177 18.64 7.25 38.44
C ASN A 177 17.97 6.13 39.24
N GLU A 178 18.67 5.57 40.22
CA GLU A 178 18.11 4.54 41.10
C GLU A 178 17.08 5.14 42.08
N ALA A 179 17.23 6.41 42.45
CA ALA A 179 16.21 7.16 43.19
C ALA A 179 14.92 7.34 42.36
N TRP A 180 15.05 7.70 41.07
CA TRP A 180 13.92 7.76 40.14
C TRP A 180 13.28 6.38 39.93
N LYS A 181 14.08 5.31 39.82
CA LYS A 181 13.58 3.93 39.74
C LYS A 181 12.78 3.52 40.97
N LEU A 182 13.29 3.81 42.18
CA LEU A 182 12.57 3.55 43.42
C LEU A 182 11.27 4.35 43.50
N LEU A 183 11.29 5.61 43.09
CA LEU A 183 10.10 6.45 43.01
C LEU A 183 9.05 5.85 42.07
N MET A 184 9.43 5.48 40.85
CA MET A 184 8.51 4.87 39.88
C MET A 184 7.88 3.59 40.43
N CYS A 185 8.70 2.68 40.97
CA CYS A 185 8.20 1.46 41.60
C CYS A 185 7.21 1.77 42.75
N LEU A 186 7.47 2.77 43.60
CA LEU A 186 6.54 3.11 44.69
C LEU A 186 5.18 3.61 44.18
N ILE A 187 5.14 4.37 43.07
CA ILE A 187 3.88 4.86 42.50
C ILE A 187 3.17 3.75 41.71
N GLU A 188 3.92 2.90 41.01
CA GLU A 188 3.42 1.76 40.24
C GLU A 188 2.70 0.75 41.15
N GLU A 189 3.36 0.33 42.24
CA GLU A 189 2.76 -0.57 43.21
C GLU A 189 1.62 0.08 44.02
N PHE A 190 1.61 1.41 44.11
CA PHE A 190 0.47 2.16 44.63
C PHE A 190 -0.73 2.11 43.67
N GLY A 191 -0.50 2.06 42.35
CA GLY A 191 -1.56 1.83 41.36
C GLY A 191 -2.27 0.50 41.55
N HIS A 192 -1.52 -0.60 41.70
CA HIS A 192 -2.09 -1.91 42.06
C HIS A 192 -2.85 -1.89 43.39
N HIS A 193 -2.41 -1.05 44.34
CA HIS A 193 -3.15 -0.83 45.58
C HIS A 193 -4.51 -0.17 45.36
N LEU A 194 -4.58 0.86 44.51
CA LEU A 194 -5.83 1.53 44.16
C LEU A 194 -6.79 0.58 43.43
N ASP A 195 -6.30 -0.22 42.49
CA ASP A 195 -7.10 -1.23 41.80
C ASP A 195 -7.72 -2.21 42.80
N ARG A 196 -6.89 -2.76 43.69
CA ARG A 196 -7.34 -3.68 44.74
C ARG A 196 -8.41 -3.05 45.61
N LEU A 197 -8.27 -1.77 45.98
CA LEU A 197 -9.28 -1.04 46.74
C LEU A 197 -10.57 -0.89 45.94
N LEU A 198 -10.50 -0.50 44.67
CA LEU A 198 -11.68 -0.34 43.81
C LEU A 198 -12.43 -1.66 43.64
N ARG A 199 -11.73 -2.77 43.40
CA ARG A 199 -12.32 -4.09 43.12
C ARG A 199 -12.82 -4.84 44.34
N THR A 200 -12.23 -4.62 45.51
CA THR A 200 -12.49 -5.45 46.71
C THR A 200 -12.86 -4.69 47.98
N HIS A 201 -12.52 -3.41 48.09
CA HIS A 201 -12.85 -2.61 49.27
C HIS A 201 -14.04 -1.67 49.01
N TYR A 202 -14.04 -0.99 47.87
CA TYR A 202 -15.10 -0.08 47.45
C TYR A 202 -16.10 -0.75 46.50
N SER A 203 -15.86 -1.98 46.06
CA SER A 203 -16.81 -2.81 45.32
C SER A 203 -16.59 -4.30 45.61
N SER A 204 -17.40 -5.14 44.97
CA SER A 204 -17.31 -6.60 45.01
C SER A 204 -17.08 -7.21 43.61
N VAL A 205 -16.50 -6.43 42.69
CA VAL A 205 -16.23 -6.87 41.30
C VAL A 205 -15.20 -8.00 41.29
N GLY A 206 -14.19 -7.91 42.16
CA GLY A 206 -13.07 -8.84 42.16
C GLY A 206 -12.27 -8.78 40.85
N GLY A 207 -11.45 -9.80 40.62
CA GLY A 207 -10.54 -9.83 39.46
C GLY A 207 -9.39 -8.85 39.58
N ASP A 208 -8.77 -8.60 38.44
CA ASP A 208 -7.64 -7.70 38.22
C ASP A 208 -7.85 -6.96 36.90
N ALA A 209 -7.17 -5.84 36.68
CA ALA A 209 -7.28 -5.13 35.41
C ALA A 209 -6.68 -5.96 34.25
N LEU A 210 -7.17 -5.74 33.02
CA LEU A 210 -6.75 -6.51 31.84
C LEU A 210 -5.36 -6.09 31.31
N LEU A 211 -4.84 -4.97 31.79
CA LEU A 211 -3.54 -4.37 31.47
C LEU A 211 -2.84 -4.01 32.79
N ASP A 212 -1.54 -3.72 32.75
CA ASP A 212 -0.79 -3.26 33.93
C ASP A 212 -1.24 -1.85 34.36
N GLU A 213 -2.16 -1.80 35.32
CA GLU A 213 -2.73 -0.58 35.86
C GLU A 213 -1.78 0.16 36.80
N GLY A 214 -0.81 -0.55 37.38
CA GLY A 214 0.26 0.03 38.19
C GLY A 214 1.09 1.02 37.38
N ALA A 215 1.62 0.58 36.25
CA ALA A 215 2.46 1.41 35.37
C ALA A 215 1.70 2.66 34.86
N ARG A 216 0.40 2.53 34.62
CA ARG A 216 -0.46 3.61 34.11
C ARG A 216 -0.76 4.68 35.17
N VAL A 217 -0.95 4.27 36.43
CA VAL A 217 -1.06 5.19 37.56
C VAL A 217 0.26 5.92 37.81
N ALA A 218 1.39 5.21 37.71
CA ALA A 218 2.72 5.79 37.84
C ALA A 218 2.96 6.92 36.84
N TYR A 219 2.60 6.69 35.58
CA TYR A 219 2.69 7.68 34.52
C TYR A 219 1.79 8.90 34.78
N ALA A 220 0.58 8.68 35.27
CA ALA A 220 -0.40 9.75 35.42
C ALA A 220 -0.18 10.62 36.67
N LEU A 221 0.29 10.04 37.78
CA LEU A 221 0.50 10.77 39.04
C LEU A 221 1.81 11.55 39.08
N ILE A 222 2.81 11.18 38.28
CA ILE A 222 4.12 11.86 38.30
C ILE A 222 4.10 13.27 37.70
N ASP A 223 3.03 13.65 37.00
CA ASP A 223 2.90 14.96 36.33
C ASP A 223 1.96 15.94 37.08
N PHE A 224 1.12 15.44 38.00
CA PHE A 224 0.01 16.23 38.57
C PHE A 224 0.34 17.11 39.79
N GLY A 225 1.45 16.88 40.49
CA GLY A 225 1.83 17.64 41.69
C GLY A 225 3.26 18.15 41.69
N TYR A 226 3.91 18.19 40.52
CA TYR A 226 5.24 18.76 40.37
C TYR A 226 5.17 20.17 39.78
N SER A 227 5.36 21.18 40.63
CA SER A 227 5.38 22.58 40.22
C SER A 227 6.66 22.89 39.44
N ARG A 228 6.52 23.46 38.23
CA ARG A 228 7.66 23.93 37.40
C ARG A 228 8.54 24.90 38.21
N GLY A 229 9.72 24.46 38.62
CA GLY A 229 10.72 25.27 39.33
C GLY A 229 11.45 24.59 40.49
N GLN A 230 10.96 23.45 40.98
CA GLN A 230 11.62 22.69 42.05
C GLN A 230 12.85 21.94 41.51
N GLN A 231 14.01 22.07 42.16
CA GLN A 231 15.27 21.41 41.76
C GLN A 231 15.45 20.01 42.38
N ARG A 232 14.89 19.80 43.58
CA ARG A 232 14.90 18.54 44.34
C ARG A 232 13.59 18.33 45.10
N ARG A 233 13.15 17.07 45.22
CA ARG A 233 11.97 16.70 46.03
C ARG A 233 12.24 15.45 46.85
N GLU A 234 12.01 15.51 48.16
CA GLU A 234 11.94 14.33 49.04
C GLU A 234 10.72 13.51 48.65
N PHE A 235 10.90 12.23 48.33
CA PHE A 235 9.82 11.32 47.96
C PHE A 235 9.61 10.18 48.96
N ALA A 236 10.62 9.85 49.76
CA ALA A 236 10.53 8.81 50.77
C ALA A 236 11.52 9.07 51.92
N ARG A 237 11.24 8.47 53.08
CA ARG A 237 12.11 8.47 54.25
C ARG A 237 12.48 7.05 54.64
N TYR A 238 13.78 6.77 54.67
CA TYR A 238 14.35 5.47 54.98
C TYR A 238 15.00 5.51 56.38
N THR A 239 14.52 4.66 57.30
CA THR A 239 14.98 4.61 58.69
C THR A 239 15.75 3.33 58.95
N THR A 240 16.94 3.46 59.56
CA THR A 240 17.79 2.35 59.98
C THR A 240 18.18 2.51 61.46
N ALA A 241 18.93 1.56 62.02
CA ALA A 241 19.54 1.69 63.35
C ALA A 241 20.44 2.94 63.51
N ARG A 242 20.88 3.57 62.42
CA ARG A 242 21.68 4.81 62.43
C ARG A 242 20.84 6.10 62.39
N GLY A 243 19.52 5.99 62.28
CA GLY A 243 18.59 7.12 62.16
C GLY A 243 17.91 7.21 60.79
N PRO A 244 16.97 8.17 60.63
CA PRO A 244 16.25 8.41 59.38
C PRO A 244 17.08 9.18 58.35
N VAL A 245 16.90 8.82 57.07
CA VAL A 245 17.51 9.46 55.90
C VAL A 245 16.41 9.80 54.90
N ALA A 246 16.38 11.05 54.42
CA ALA A 246 15.50 11.47 53.34
C ALA A 246 16.05 10.96 52.00
N LEU A 247 15.17 10.43 51.15
CA LEU A 247 15.45 10.08 49.76
C LEU A 247 14.86 11.17 48.87
N GLU A 248 15.71 11.76 48.04
CA GLU A 248 15.37 12.88 47.16
C GLU A 248 15.64 12.51 45.70
N VAL A 249 14.88 13.12 44.78
CA VAL A 249 15.14 13.07 43.33
C VAL A 249 15.48 14.45 42.80
N GLU A 250 16.41 14.51 41.84
CA GLU A 250 16.77 15.71 41.08
C GLU A 250 16.06 15.72 39.72
N PHE A 251 15.46 16.86 39.37
CA PHE A 251 14.58 17.00 38.19
C PHE A 251 15.32 17.22 36.86
N ALA A 252 16.60 17.58 36.90
CA ALA A 252 17.39 17.79 35.67
C ALA A 252 17.42 16.53 34.77
N ASP A 253 17.24 15.34 35.36
CA ASP A 253 17.32 14.05 34.67
C ASP A 253 15.95 13.36 34.49
N MET A 254 14.84 13.99 34.89
CA MET A 254 13.50 13.37 34.91
C MET A 254 13.12 12.76 33.55
N THR A 255 13.26 13.51 32.46
CA THR A 255 12.90 13.06 31.11
C THR A 255 13.75 11.85 30.67
N ALA A 256 15.05 11.84 31.01
CA ALA A 256 15.96 10.75 30.63
C ALA A 256 15.77 9.50 31.50
N ALA A 257 15.34 9.65 32.75
CA ALA A 257 15.03 8.56 33.67
C ALA A 257 13.69 7.89 33.30
N VAL A 258 12.65 8.69 33.06
CA VAL A 258 11.34 8.21 32.59
C VAL A 258 11.47 7.47 31.26
N GLN A 259 12.17 8.03 30.26
CA GLN A 259 12.41 7.36 28.97
C GLN A 259 13.21 6.06 29.08
N ARG A 260 14.11 5.93 30.06
CA ARG A 260 14.88 4.69 30.29
C ARG A 260 14.05 3.59 30.94
N PHE A 261 13.17 3.96 31.87
CA PHE A 261 12.25 3.02 32.51
C PHE A 261 11.21 2.49 31.50
N LEU A 262 10.75 3.35 30.59
CA LEU A 262 9.81 3.00 29.50
C LEU A 262 10.40 2.05 28.45
N ASN A 263 11.72 2.02 28.26
CA ASN A 263 12.37 1.19 27.24
C ASN A 263 12.81 -0.20 27.76
N ALA A 264 12.73 -0.44 29.07
CA ALA A 264 13.30 -1.64 29.71
C ALA A 264 12.25 -2.73 30.01
N SER A 265 10.98 -2.52 29.67
CA SER A 265 9.92 -3.53 29.76
C SER A 265 9.56 -4.00 28.35
N ASP A 266 9.97 -5.21 28.01
CA ASP A 266 9.95 -5.82 26.68
C ASP A 266 8.55 -5.89 26.02
N GLN A 267 8.28 -4.98 25.07
CA GLN A 267 7.36 -5.21 23.95
C GLN A 267 7.95 -4.69 22.63
N ARG A 268 9.21 -5.05 22.35
CA ARG A 268 9.85 -4.85 21.05
C ARG A 268 10.30 -6.18 20.47
N GLU A 269 9.36 -7.05 20.17
CA GLU A 269 9.47 -8.13 19.16
C GLU A 269 8.24 -9.05 19.25
N ASP A 270 7.09 -8.62 18.71
CA ASP A 270 6.14 -9.54 18.05
C ASP A 270 4.97 -8.78 17.38
N ALA A 271 5.27 -8.01 16.31
CA ALA A 271 4.24 -7.57 15.36
C ALA A 271 4.83 -7.04 14.04
N ARG A 272 5.91 -7.63 13.52
CA ARG A 272 6.22 -7.51 12.08
C ARG A 272 5.84 -8.81 11.40
N SER A 273 4.53 -8.95 11.19
CA SER A 273 3.95 -10.03 10.40
C SER A 273 2.87 -9.43 9.50
N GLY A 274 3.22 -9.20 8.24
CA GLY A 274 2.25 -8.84 7.20
C GLY A 274 2.92 -8.40 5.91
N ASP A 275 3.31 -9.36 5.09
CA ASP A 275 4.10 -9.20 3.85
C ASP A 275 3.26 -8.88 2.60
N LEU A 276 2.27 -7.97 2.62
CA LEU A 276 1.35 -7.85 1.46
C LEU A 276 0.89 -6.41 1.22
N GLU A 277 1.28 -5.82 0.08
CA GLU A 277 0.79 -4.53 -0.44
C GLU A 277 0.57 -4.61 -1.97
N TYR A 278 -0.44 -3.86 -2.43
CA TYR A 278 -0.82 -3.69 -3.84
C TYR A 278 0.05 -2.60 -4.49
N PHE A 279 0.12 -2.55 -5.81
CA PHE A 279 0.61 -1.39 -6.56
C PHE A 279 -0.45 -0.32 -6.45
N GLY A 280 -0.29 0.50 -5.43
CA GLY A 280 -1.19 1.59 -5.14
C GLY A 280 -0.38 2.78 -4.65
N ALA A 281 -1.09 3.67 -3.98
CA ALA A 281 -0.50 4.85 -3.37
C ALA A 281 0.62 4.49 -2.37
N GLY A 282 1.87 4.56 -2.81
CA GLY A 282 3.02 4.44 -1.93
C GLY A 282 4.26 3.99 -2.68
N ARG A 283 5.22 3.44 -1.93
CA ARG A 283 6.50 2.97 -2.45
C ARG A 283 6.53 1.45 -2.70
N GLY A 284 5.50 0.71 -2.30
CA GLY A 284 5.46 -0.75 -2.23
C GLY A 284 5.84 -1.28 -0.84
N SER A 285 5.86 -2.61 -0.68
CA SER A 285 6.01 -3.34 0.60
C SER A 285 7.39 -3.23 1.26
N GLY A 286 8.34 -2.52 0.63
CA GLY A 286 9.73 -2.44 1.09
C GLY A 286 10.58 -3.69 0.81
N ARG A 287 9.99 -4.75 0.24
CA ARG A 287 10.71 -5.94 -0.25
C ARG A 287 11.49 -5.63 -1.52
N GLU A 288 12.59 -6.35 -1.76
CA GLU A 288 13.36 -6.20 -3.00
C GLU A 288 12.48 -6.54 -4.21
N GLY A 289 12.35 -5.59 -5.15
CA GLY A 289 11.50 -5.74 -6.33
C GLY A 289 10.02 -5.39 -6.14
N SER A 290 9.62 -4.86 -4.97
CA SER A 290 8.29 -4.27 -4.75
C SER A 290 8.26 -2.80 -5.18
N PHE A 291 7.22 -2.42 -5.90
CA PHE A 291 7.04 -1.07 -6.43
C PHE A 291 5.62 -0.56 -6.15
N GLY A 292 5.52 0.74 -5.88
CA GLY A 292 4.27 1.52 -5.95
C GLY A 292 4.46 2.77 -6.80
N HIS A 293 3.40 3.53 -7.05
CA HIS A 293 3.43 4.74 -7.89
C HIS A 293 4.54 5.72 -7.47
N GLU A 294 4.75 5.94 -6.17
CA GLU A 294 5.79 6.85 -5.66
C GLU A 294 7.21 6.40 -6.05
N SER A 295 7.44 5.08 -6.08
CA SER A 295 8.76 4.51 -6.43
C SER A 295 9.05 4.62 -7.93
N ILE A 296 8.02 4.67 -8.78
CA ILE A 296 8.17 4.85 -10.23
C ILE A 296 8.54 6.30 -10.56
N GLU A 297 7.94 7.24 -9.84
CA GLU A 297 8.23 8.67 -9.96
C GLU A 297 9.69 9.00 -9.59
N ASP A 298 10.41 8.10 -8.91
CA ASP A 298 11.84 8.28 -8.64
C ASP A 298 12.67 8.38 -9.94
N SER A 299 12.21 7.74 -11.02
CA SER A 299 12.81 7.83 -12.35
C SER A 299 12.93 9.27 -12.85
N LEU A 300 12.01 10.17 -12.47
CA LEU A 300 12.05 11.58 -12.84
C LEU A 300 13.28 12.32 -12.31
N LYS A 301 14.01 11.75 -11.34
CA LYS A 301 15.31 12.30 -10.90
C LYS A 301 16.28 12.43 -12.08
N GLU A 302 16.29 11.45 -12.98
CA GLU A 302 17.14 11.47 -14.19
C GLU A 302 16.65 12.49 -15.23
N ALA A 303 15.39 12.94 -15.14
CA ALA A 303 14.84 14.04 -15.91
C ALA A 303 15.04 15.42 -15.22
N SER A 304 15.89 15.52 -14.20
CA SER A 304 16.17 16.78 -13.46
C SER A 304 14.98 17.35 -12.70
N PHE A 305 14.10 16.48 -12.18
CA PHE A 305 13.11 16.86 -11.16
C PHE A 305 13.74 16.76 -9.77
N THR A 306 13.53 17.81 -8.97
CA THR A 306 13.95 17.85 -7.56
C THR A 306 13.01 17.01 -6.69
N LEU A 307 13.42 16.68 -5.46
CA LEU A 307 12.56 15.92 -4.54
C LEU A 307 11.20 16.62 -4.25
N PRO A 308 11.14 17.93 -3.97
CA PRO A 308 9.85 18.62 -3.79
C PRO A 308 8.96 18.59 -5.03
N GLU A 309 9.55 18.60 -6.24
CA GLU A 309 8.79 18.51 -7.48
C GLU A 309 8.26 17.10 -7.71
N ARG A 310 9.07 16.07 -7.46
CA ARG A 310 8.61 14.67 -7.52
C ARG A 310 7.48 14.42 -6.51
N ASN A 311 7.54 15.02 -5.31
CA ASN A 311 6.43 14.94 -4.36
C ASN A 311 5.16 15.63 -4.86
N ALA A 312 5.26 16.75 -5.60
CA ALA A 312 4.09 17.40 -6.22
C ALA A 312 3.52 16.58 -7.39
N VAL A 313 4.37 15.97 -8.21
CA VAL A 313 3.95 15.05 -9.28
C VAL A 313 3.25 13.86 -8.65
N TYR A 314 3.88 13.22 -7.67
CA TYR A 314 3.30 12.09 -6.97
C TYR A 314 2.01 12.44 -6.23
N PHE A 315 1.86 13.65 -5.68
CA PHE A 315 0.57 14.09 -5.14
C PHE A 315 -0.56 14.09 -6.18
N GLY A 316 -0.27 14.46 -7.43
CA GLY A 316 -1.21 14.30 -8.53
C GLY A 316 -1.59 12.84 -8.76
N ASN A 317 -0.58 11.98 -8.90
CA ASN A 317 -0.78 10.53 -9.07
C ASN A 317 -1.63 9.93 -7.93
N TRP A 318 -1.25 10.22 -6.68
CA TRP A 318 -1.94 9.82 -5.45
C TRP A 318 -3.40 10.28 -5.38
N LEU A 319 -3.74 11.46 -5.92
CA LEU A 319 -5.14 11.91 -5.99
C LEU A 319 -5.99 11.06 -6.93
N ARG A 320 -5.41 10.45 -7.96
CA ARG A 320 -6.15 9.52 -8.84
C ARG A 320 -6.42 8.23 -8.10
N ASP A 321 -5.42 7.61 -7.47
CA ASP A 321 -5.58 6.44 -6.60
C ASP A 321 -6.75 6.63 -5.62
N HIS A 322 -6.76 7.76 -4.91
CA HIS A 322 -7.76 8.04 -3.88
C HIS A 322 -9.10 8.52 -4.43
N SER A 323 -9.18 8.89 -5.72
CA SER A 323 -10.46 9.22 -6.36
C SER A 323 -11.37 7.99 -6.50
N GLN A 324 -10.80 6.78 -6.50
CA GLN A 324 -11.53 5.51 -6.46
C GLN A 324 -12.43 5.35 -5.22
N LEU A 325 -12.10 6.02 -4.11
CA LEU A 325 -12.96 6.09 -2.91
C LEU A 325 -14.28 6.80 -3.18
N VAL A 326 -14.33 7.56 -4.27
CA VAL A 326 -15.47 8.35 -4.70
C VAL A 326 -16.10 7.64 -5.89
N ASP A 327 -16.37 6.35 -5.74
CA ASP A 327 -17.08 5.51 -6.70
C ASP A 327 -18.60 5.58 -6.45
N PRO A 328 -19.45 5.52 -7.51
CA PRO A 328 -20.91 5.55 -7.37
C PRO A 328 -21.50 4.53 -6.39
N LYS A 329 -20.82 3.40 -6.18
CA LYS A 329 -21.20 2.33 -5.24
C LYS A 329 -21.00 2.75 -3.78
N LEU A 330 -20.07 3.66 -3.51
CA LEU A 330 -19.74 4.15 -2.16
C LEU A 330 -20.33 5.51 -1.82
N VAL A 331 -20.64 6.33 -2.84
CA VAL A 331 -21.10 7.70 -2.63
C VAL A 331 -22.61 7.76 -2.43
N ARG A 332 -23.03 8.36 -1.32
CA ARG A 332 -24.43 8.67 -1.05
C ARG A 332 -24.89 9.82 -1.94
N LYS A 333 -26.02 9.63 -2.63
CA LYS A 333 -26.66 10.69 -3.44
C LYS A 333 -26.98 11.91 -2.57
N LYS A 334 -26.68 13.11 -3.08
CA LYS A 334 -26.96 14.37 -2.39
C LYS A 334 -28.46 14.49 -2.05
N GLY A 335 -28.75 14.78 -0.78
CA GLY A 335 -30.13 14.91 -0.27
C GLY A 335 -30.86 13.58 -0.02
N ALA A 336 -30.22 12.43 -0.23
CA ALA A 336 -30.77 11.15 0.19
C ALA A 336 -30.72 11.01 1.72
N ARG A 337 -31.58 10.13 2.26
CA ARG A 337 -31.51 9.75 3.68
C ARG A 337 -30.18 9.07 3.98
N VAL A 338 -29.67 9.26 5.20
CA VAL A 338 -28.47 8.58 5.69
C VAL A 338 -28.64 7.07 5.55
N ASP A 339 -27.63 6.43 4.99
CA ASP A 339 -27.47 4.98 4.87
C ASP A 339 -25.98 4.65 5.08
N ALA A 340 -25.59 3.41 4.85
CA ALA A 340 -24.21 2.95 5.06
C ALA A 340 -23.15 3.61 4.14
N ARG A 341 -23.56 4.43 3.16
CA ARG A 341 -22.66 5.18 2.28
C ARG A 341 -22.35 6.56 2.85
N LEU A 342 -21.17 7.07 2.51
CA LEU A 342 -20.72 8.40 2.91
C LEU A 342 -21.05 9.45 1.85
N SER A 343 -21.25 10.71 2.25
CA SER A 343 -21.34 11.79 1.28
C SER A 343 -20.01 12.04 0.56
N ARG A 344 -20.11 12.60 -0.65
CA ARG A 344 -18.97 13.06 -1.46
C ARG A 344 -18.06 13.99 -0.67
N GLU A 345 -18.65 14.92 0.07
CA GLU A 345 -17.95 15.91 0.89
C GLU A 345 -17.16 15.24 2.03
N SER A 346 -17.75 14.26 2.71
CA SER A 346 -17.11 13.52 3.80
C SER A 346 -15.95 12.66 3.32
N ILE A 347 -16.11 11.92 2.23
CA ILE A 347 -15.00 11.14 1.62
C ILE A 347 -13.85 12.07 1.26
N THR A 348 -14.13 13.24 0.68
CA THR A 348 -13.10 14.22 0.33
C THR A 348 -12.35 14.74 1.56
N ARG A 349 -13.05 14.99 2.68
CA ARG A 349 -12.43 15.42 3.93
C ARG A 349 -11.54 14.32 4.53
N ILE A 350 -11.97 13.05 4.43
CA ILE A 350 -11.15 11.90 4.86
C ILE A 350 -9.86 11.85 4.04
N VAL A 351 -9.95 12.00 2.72
CA VAL A 351 -8.77 12.04 1.84
C VAL A 351 -7.88 13.25 2.13
N ASP A 352 -8.42 14.42 2.51
CA ASP A 352 -7.62 15.58 2.95
C ASP A 352 -6.83 15.28 4.24
N VAL A 353 -7.40 14.50 5.16
CA VAL A 353 -6.68 14.02 6.35
C VAL A 353 -5.54 13.08 5.93
N MET A 354 -5.82 12.10 5.09
CA MET A 354 -4.80 11.15 4.58
C MET A 354 -3.67 11.85 3.81
N ALA A 355 -3.99 12.90 3.04
CA ALA A 355 -3.01 13.70 2.33
C ALA A 355 -2.07 14.45 3.29
N ARG A 356 -2.60 15.01 4.39
CA ARG A 356 -1.77 15.65 5.43
C ARG A 356 -0.83 14.67 6.11
N GLU A 357 -1.28 13.44 6.35
CA GLU A 357 -0.42 12.39 6.89
C GLU A 357 0.72 12.03 5.93
N LYS A 358 0.40 11.95 4.63
CA LYS A 358 1.35 11.49 3.62
C LYS A 358 2.36 12.57 3.21
N PHE A 359 1.89 13.80 3.02
CA PHE A 359 2.66 14.89 2.42
C PHE A 359 2.95 16.06 3.38
N GLY A 360 2.43 16.00 4.61
CA GLY A 360 2.50 17.11 5.56
C GLY A 360 1.38 18.13 5.39
N ASN A 361 1.25 19.03 6.35
CA ASN A 361 0.15 20.01 6.42
C ASN A 361 0.44 21.30 5.60
N GLU A 362 0.85 21.14 4.34
CA GLU A 362 1.10 22.27 3.44
C GLU A 362 -0.11 22.57 2.55
N SER A 363 -0.36 23.85 2.25
CA SER A 363 -1.49 24.29 1.42
C SER A 363 -1.51 23.67 0.01
N ARG A 364 -0.33 23.40 -0.55
CA ARG A 364 -0.14 22.74 -1.85
C ARG A 364 -0.68 21.31 -1.90
N PHE A 365 -0.73 20.61 -0.77
CA PHE A 365 -1.21 19.22 -0.66
C PHE A 365 -2.63 19.10 -0.11
N ARG A 366 -3.33 20.22 0.12
CA ARG A 366 -4.72 20.20 0.56
C ARG A 366 -5.65 19.65 -0.51
N VAL A 367 -6.59 18.83 -0.09
CA VAL A 367 -7.57 18.15 -0.94
C VAL A 367 -8.93 18.82 -0.78
N ASN A 368 -9.61 19.01 -1.91
CA ASN A 368 -10.99 19.45 -1.97
C ASN A 368 -11.70 18.70 -3.11
N THR A 369 -13.00 18.90 -3.24
CA THR A 369 -13.82 18.13 -4.20
C THR A 369 -13.39 18.36 -5.65
N GLN A 370 -12.83 19.53 -5.97
CA GLN A 370 -12.33 19.84 -7.30
C GLN A 370 -10.97 19.17 -7.57
N ARG A 371 -10.06 19.15 -6.59
CA ARG A 371 -8.74 18.52 -6.71
C ARG A 371 -8.84 17.00 -6.73
N LEU A 372 -9.68 16.41 -5.88
CA LEU A 372 -9.86 14.97 -5.81
C LEU A 372 -10.64 14.42 -7.01
N GLY A 373 -11.67 15.14 -7.48
CA GLY A 373 -12.56 14.60 -8.52
C GLY A 373 -13.25 13.31 -8.08
N VAL A 374 -13.95 12.65 -8.99
CA VAL A 374 -14.65 11.39 -8.73
C VAL A 374 -13.94 10.25 -9.45
N TYR A 375 -14.23 9.01 -9.09
CA TYR A 375 -13.74 7.87 -9.85
C TYR A 375 -14.26 7.89 -11.30
N ARG A 376 -13.35 7.72 -12.25
CA ARG A 376 -13.65 7.66 -13.69
C ARG A 376 -12.74 6.64 -14.36
N ASN A 377 -13.34 5.70 -15.10
CA ASN A 377 -12.61 4.60 -15.74
C ASN A 377 -11.47 5.08 -16.66
N GLU A 378 -11.68 6.17 -17.40
CA GLU A 378 -10.66 6.72 -18.32
C GLU A 378 -9.41 7.27 -17.60
N GLU A 379 -9.47 7.56 -16.30
CA GLU A 379 -8.31 8.01 -15.52
C GLU A 379 -7.39 6.84 -15.13
N HIS A 380 -7.99 5.65 -14.99
CA HIS A 380 -7.38 4.41 -14.49
C HIS A 380 -7.23 3.33 -15.56
N ILE A 381 -7.48 3.69 -16.83
CA ILE A 381 -7.60 2.78 -17.98
C ILE A 381 -8.56 1.60 -17.75
N ASP A 382 -9.53 1.70 -16.85
CA ASP A 382 -10.44 0.61 -16.53
C ASP A 382 -11.44 0.34 -17.66
N ASN A 383 -11.80 -0.92 -17.83
CA ASN A 383 -12.81 -1.32 -18.80
C ASN A 383 -14.21 -0.85 -18.32
N PRO A 384 -14.89 0.05 -19.06
CA PRO A 384 -16.18 0.61 -18.63
C PRO A 384 -17.36 -0.35 -18.83
N ASN A 385 -17.14 -1.58 -19.29
CA ASN A 385 -18.21 -2.54 -19.54
C ASN A 385 -19.08 -2.73 -18.28
N GLY A 386 -20.40 -2.59 -18.45
CA GLY A 386 -21.38 -2.70 -17.35
C GLY A 386 -21.58 -1.44 -16.52
N ILE A 387 -20.84 -0.34 -16.77
CA ILE A 387 -21.04 0.93 -16.05
C ILE A 387 -22.37 1.59 -16.48
N THR A 388 -23.20 1.90 -15.48
CA THR A 388 -24.48 2.63 -15.64
C THR A 388 -24.32 4.12 -15.38
N ASP A 389 -25.27 4.94 -15.84
CA ASP A 389 -25.23 6.40 -15.64
C ASP A 389 -25.40 6.78 -14.16
N ALA A 390 -24.31 7.24 -13.54
CA ALA A 390 -24.27 7.62 -12.13
C ALA A 390 -24.36 9.15 -11.91
N ARG A 391 -24.60 9.96 -12.95
CA ARG A 391 -24.66 11.42 -12.84
C ARG A 391 -25.78 11.94 -11.94
N ALA A 392 -26.79 11.11 -11.70
CA ALA A 392 -27.85 11.39 -10.74
C ALA A 392 -27.38 11.34 -9.27
N ILE A 393 -26.23 10.72 -8.99
CA ILE A 393 -25.58 10.69 -7.66
C ILE A 393 -24.70 11.93 -7.49
N ASP A 394 -23.78 12.16 -8.44
CA ASP A 394 -22.92 13.34 -8.55
C ASP A 394 -22.72 13.66 -10.05
N PRO A 395 -22.96 14.90 -10.52
CA PRO A 395 -22.81 15.27 -11.93
C PRO A 395 -21.41 15.07 -12.52
N ALA A 396 -20.37 14.97 -11.70
CA ALA A 396 -18.99 14.73 -12.14
C ALA A 396 -18.75 13.28 -12.60
N PHE A 397 -19.63 12.34 -12.22
CA PHE A 397 -19.55 10.96 -12.68
C PHE A 397 -19.75 10.86 -14.19
N ARG A 398 -19.22 9.79 -14.77
CA ARG A 398 -19.47 9.46 -16.18
C ARG A 398 -20.89 8.96 -16.41
N GLY A 399 -21.34 9.07 -17.66
CA GLY A 399 -22.56 8.42 -18.12
C GLY A 399 -22.37 6.92 -18.33
N ALA A 400 -23.46 6.25 -18.75
CA ALA A 400 -23.42 4.83 -19.08
C ALA A 400 -22.40 4.53 -20.19
N CYS A 401 -21.77 3.36 -20.11
CA CYS A 401 -20.86 2.87 -21.15
C CYS A 401 -21.58 2.78 -22.50
N GLN A 402 -20.96 3.30 -23.55
CA GLN A 402 -21.43 3.18 -24.92
C GLN A 402 -20.79 1.96 -25.60
N ALA A 403 -21.49 1.37 -26.57
CA ALA A 403 -21.00 0.17 -27.27
C ALA A 403 -19.71 0.46 -28.05
N GLU A 404 -19.57 1.69 -28.56
CA GLU A 404 -18.42 2.16 -29.32
C GLU A 404 -17.14 2.19 -28.48
N GLU A 405 -17.24 2.42 -27.17
CA GLU A 405 -16.10 2.42 -26.24
C GLU A 405 -15.47 1.02 -26.12
N LEU A 406 -16.32 -0.02 -26.20
CA LEU A 406 -15.92 -1.43 -26.11
C LEU A 406 -15.56 -2.04 -27.46
N ALA A 407 -15.70 -1.29 -28.55
CA ALA A 407 -15.33 -1.75 -29.88
C ALA A 407 -13.81 -1.84 -30.03
N ILE A 408 -13.36 -2.81 -30.82
CA ILE A 408 -11.95 -3.00 -31.16
C ILE A 408 -11.64 -2.19 -32.41
N ASN A 409 -10.60 -1.36 -32.35
CA ASN A 409 -10.19 -0.53 -33.49
C ASN A 409 -9.06 -1.16 -34.32
N SER A 410 -8.64 -0.43 -35.36
CA SER A 410 -7.57 -0.83 -36.27
C SER A 410 -6.20 -0.99 -35.60
N LEU A 411 -6.00 -0.40 -34.42
CA LEU A 411 -4.78 -0.59 -33.61
C LEU A 411 -4.83 -1.89 -32.79
N ARG A 412 -5.88 -2.73 -32.93
CA ARG A 412 -6.11 -3.97 -32.16
C ARG A 412 -6.27 -3.74 -30.67
N MET A 413 -6.85 -2.60 -30.29
CA MET A 413 -7.17 -2.29 -28.90
C MET A 413 -8.61 -1.79 -28.77
N LYS A 414 -9.13 -1.80 -27.55
CA LYS A 414 -10.45 -1.23 -27.23
C LYS A 414 -10.42 0.30 -27.34
N ASN A 415 -11.50 0.90 -27.83
CA ASN A 415 -11.58 2.35 -28.03
C ASN A 415 -11.49 3.17 -26.73
N PHE A 416 -11.93 2.62 -25.59
CA PHE A 416 -11.77 3.29 -24.29
C PHE A 416 -10.30 3.45 -23.87
N ILE A 417 -9.37 2.63 -24.39
CA ILE A 417 -7.93 2.82 -24.13
C ILE A 417 -7.42 4.00 -24.97
N ARG A 418 -7.60 3.89 -26.29
CA ARG A 418 -7.24 4.89 -27.27
C ARG A 418 -8.04 4.66 -28.53
N THR A 419 -8.65 5.71 -29.06
CA THR A 419 -9.27 5.66 -30.39
C THR A 419 -8.22 5.81 -31.48
N GLY A 420 -8.23 4.91 -32.46
CA GLY A 420 -7.37 4.99 -33.62
C GLY A 420 -8.12 5.45 -34.85
N GLY A 421 -7.82 6.66 -35.33
CA GLY A 421 -8.06 7.07 -36.70
C GLY A 421 -6.90 6.71 -37.59
N LEU A 422 -7.00 5.58 -38.30
CA LEU A 422 -6.43 5.48 -39.64
C LEU A 422 -7.61 5.27 -40.58
N SER A 423 -8.25 6.34 -41.05
CA SER A 423 -8.92 6.26 -42.34
C SER A 423 -7.83 6.13 -43.41
N GLY A 424 -7.45 4.88 -43.72
CA GLY A 424 -6.59 4.58 -44.88
C GLY A 424 -5.09 4.80 -44.72
N GLY A 425 -4.56 4.92 -43.50
CA GLY A 425 -3.11 5.00 -43.28
C GLY A 425 -2.38 3.67 -43.52
N ARG A 426 -1.31 3.70 -44.31
CA ARG A 426 -0.45 2.53 -44.56
C ARG A 426 0.54 2.36 -43.40
N PRO A 427 0.84 1.13 -42.94
CA PRO A 427 1.87 0.90 -41.93
C PRO A 427 3.24 1.39 -42.41
N PRO A 428 4.16 1.75 -41.49
CA PRO A 428 5.54 2.04 -41.85
C PRO A 428 6.13 0.83 -42.58
N ARG A 429 6.89 1.10 -43.63
CA ARG A 429 7.45 0.05 -44.49
C ARG A 429 8.90 0.34 -44.79
N THR A 430 9.70 -0.71 -44.79
CA THR A 430 11.08 -0.64 -45.29
C THR A 430 11.08 -0.59 -46.81
N HIS A 431 11.78 0.38 -47.39
CA HIS A 431 11.96 0.56 -48.82
C HIS A 431 13.40 0.27 -49.19
N ARG A 432 13.60 -0.72 -50.08
CA ARG A 432 14.88 -0.97 -50.72
C ARG A 432 15.08 0.05 -51.84
N VAL A 433 16.14 0.83 -51.75
CA VAL A 433 16.44 1.89 -52.71
C VAL A 433 16.73 1.33 -54.10
N LYS A 434 16.30 2.06 -55.13
CA LYS A 434 16.46 1.69 -56.54
C LYS A 434 17.39 2.67 -57.26
N ASP A 435 17.94 2.23 -58.39
CA ASP A 435 18.80 3.06 -59.21
C ASP A 435 18.12 4.36 -59.63
N GLY A 436 18.76 5.48 -59.29
CA GLY A 436 18.29 6.82 -59.64
C GLY A 436 17.35 7.45 -58.62
N GLU A 437 16.97 6.76 -57.55
CA GLU A 437 16.19 7.36 -56.47
C GLU A 437 17.02 8.35 -55.66
N THR A 438 16.35 9.32 -55.06
CA THR A 438 16.93 10.25 -54.08
C THR A 438 16.05 10.26 -52.83
N LEU A 439 16.57 10.76 -51.71
CA LEU A 439 15.78 10.89 -50.50
C LEU A 439 14.53 11.76 -50.72
N ASP A 440 14.64 12.80 -51.55
CA ASP A 440 13.52 13.66 -51.93
C ASP A 440 12.50 12.95 -52.83
N SER A 441 12.94 12.19 -53.83
CA SER A 441 12.01 11.45 -54.70
C SER A 441 11.25 10.37 -53.94
N ILE A 442 11.90 9.67 -53.00
CA ILE A 442 11.24 8.70 -52.12
C ILE A 442 10.24 9.40 -51.20
N ALA A 443 10.60 10.54 -50.62
CA ALA A 443 9.70 11.31 -49.75
C ALA A 443 8.45 11.78 -50.52
N ARG A 444 8.62 12.40 -51.69
CA ARG A 444 7.49 12.88 -52.52
C ARG A 444 6.57 11.76 -52.96
N ALA A 445 7.12 10.61 -53.35
CA ALA A 445 6.34 9.44 -53.75
C ALA A 445 5.45 8.88 -52.61
N ASN A 446 5.72 9.27 -51.36
CA ASN A 446 4.97 8.83 -50.19
C ASN A 446 4.31 9.99 -49.42
N GLY A 447 4.16 11.17 -50.05
CA GLY A 447 3.48 12.32 -49.45
C GLY A 447 4.23 13.00 -48.30
N LEU A 448 5.55 12.83 -48.24
CA LEU A 448 6.42 13.37 -47.19
C LEU A 448 7.35 14.45 -47.73
N THR A 449 7.87 15.29 -46.84
CA THR A 449 9.05 16.12 -47.13
C THR A 449 10.32 15.30 -46.92
N TRP A 450 11.40 15.64 -47.65
CA TRP A 450 12.68 14.96 -47.45
C TRP A 450 13.20 15.15 -46.01
N GLN A 451 12.88 16.27 -45.35
CA GLN A 451 13.22 16.51 -43.94
C GLN A 451 12.50 15.55 -43.01
N ALA A 452 11.20 15.31 -43.23
CA ALA A 452 10.43 14.36 -42.42
C ALA A 452 10.98 12.93 -42.58
N LEU A 453 11.29 12.53 -43.82
CA LEU A 453 11.89 11.23 -44.09
C LEU A 453 13.31 11.13 -43.51
N ALA A 454 14.11 12.20 -43.57
CA ALA A 454 15.45 12.25 -43.00
C ALA A 454 15.44 12.16 -41.47
N ARG A 455 14.58 12.94 -40.79
CA ARG A 455 14.42 12.86 -39.33
C ARG A 455 13.98 11.48 -38.88
N HIS A 456 13.05 10.86 -39.61
CA HIS A 456 12.58 9.50 -39.30
C HIS A 456 13.69 8.45 -39.42
N ASN A 457 14.56 8.54 -40.42
CA ASN A 457 15.63 7.55 -40.65
C ASN A 457 16.93 7.83 -39.89
N PHE A 458 17.24 9.11 -39.65
CA PHE A 458 18.57 9.56 -39.25
C PHE A 458 18.58 10.42 -37.99
N GLY A 459 17.40 10.77 -37.45
CA GLY A 459 17.26 11.64 -36.27
C GLY A 459 17.61 13.11 -36.52
N THR A 460 17.76 13.51 -37.79
CA THR A 460 18.26 14.83 -38.20
C THR A 460 17.83 15.17 -39.62
N ASP A 461 17.67 16.46 -39.91
CA ASP A 461 17.50 17.03 -41.25
C ASP A 461 18.64 17.99 -41.63
N VAL A 462 19.71 18.02 -40.84
CA VAL A 462 20.92 18.78 -41.15
C VAL A 462 21.62 18.12 -42.34
N LYS A 463 21.75 18.84 -43.45
CA LYS A 463 22.19 18.28 -44.75
C LYS A 463 23.51 17.50 -44.71
N ASP A 464 24.51 18.00 -43.97
CA ASP A 464 25.82 17.35 -43.87
C ASP A 464 25.76 16.06 -43.05
N GLU A 465 24.93 16.06 -42.00
CA GLU A 465 24.68 14.89 -41.15
C GLU A 465 23.93 13.81 -41.93
N VAL A 466 22.86 14.19 -42.63
CA VAL A 466 22.08 13.30 -43.50
C VAL A 466 22.98 12.70 -44.58
N SER A 467 23.82 13.50 -45.22
CA SER A 467 24.77 13.03 -46.25
C SER A 467 25.74 11.99 -45.70
N ARG A 468 26.24 12.19 -44.47
CA ARG A 468 27.11 11.20 -43.82
C ARG A 468 26.37 9.91 -43.51
N GLN A 469 25.13 10.00 -43.02
CA GLN A 469 24.33 8.83 -42.68
C GLN A 469 23.84 8.06 -43.91
N LEU A 470 23.59 8.72 -45.03
CA LEU A 470 23.34 8.06 -46.32
C LEU A 470 24.53 7.21 -46.76
N TYR A 471 25.75 7.70 -46.53
CA TYR A 471 26.97 6.94 -46.80
C TYR A 471 27.16 5.77 -45.82
N THR A 472 27.01 6.00 -44.52
CA THR A 472 27.36 5.02 -43.47
C THR A 472 26.25 4.01 -43.19
N LYS A 473 24.99 4.43 -43.11
CA LYS A 473 23.86 3.58 -42.73
C LYS A 473 23.14 2.94 -43.91
N VAL A 474 23.05 3.65 -45.04
CA VAL A 474 22.36 3.15 -46.24
C VAL A 474 23.35 2.50 -47.23
N GLY A 475 24.65 2.81 -47.10
CA GLY A 475 25.69 2.27 -47.98
C GLY A 475 25.81 3.00 -49.31
N CYS A 476 25.26 4.22 -49.41
CA CYS A 476 25.25 4.96 -50.65
C CYS A 476 26.66 5.44 -51.02
N ARG A 477 27.05 5.26 -52.29
CA ARG A 477 28.39 5.64 -52.79
C ARG A 477 28.35 6.62 -53.97
N LYS A 478 27.21 6.75 -54.65
CA LYS A 478 27.07 7.57 -55.84
C LYS A 478 26.48 8.94 -55.49
N ARG A 479 27.08 10.02 -56.01
CA ARG A 479 26.58 11.39 -55.83
C ARG A 479 25.74 11.85 -57.02
N THR A 480 24.87 12.83 -56.79
CA THR A 480 24.14 13.56 -57.83
C THR A 480 25.12 14.32 -58.74
N ALA A 481 24.70 14.65 -59.96
CA ALA A 481 25.56 15.32 -60.95
C ALA A 481 26.08 16.69 -60.50
N ASP A 482 25.37 17.37 -59.60
CA ASP A 482 25.79 18.63 -58.97
C ASP A 482 26.71 18.44 -57.75
N GLY A 483 26.96 17.19 -57.34
CA GLY A 483 27.82 16.82 -56.22
C GLY A 483 27.25 17.11 -54.83
N ARG A 484 26.03 17.65 -54.73
CA ARG A 484 25.43 18.19 -53.50
C ARG A 484 24.63 17.18 -52.69
N SER A 485 24.28 16.03 -53.26
CA SER A 485 23.53 14.97 -52.58
C SER A 485 23.98 13.58 -53.06
N TYR A 486 23.44 12.55 -52.43
CA TYR A 486 23.61 11.16 -52.86
C TYR A 486 22.44 10.74 -53.76
N ILE A 487 22.74 9.92 -54.76
CA ILE A 487 21.76 9.23 -55.60
C ILE A 487 21.87 7.74 -55.32
N PHE A 488 20.75 7.13 -54.98
CA PHE A 488 20.71 5.74 -54.61
C PHE A 488 20.98 4.84 -55.80
N THR A 489 21.57 3.70 -55.49
CA THR A 489 21.77 2.60 -56.42
C THR A 489 21.24 1.30 -55.86
N SER A 490 20.78 0.40 -56.71
CA SER A 490 20.34 -0.95 -56.32
C SER A 490 21.47 -1.78 -55.69
N GLN A 491 22.72 -1.34 -55.88
CA GLN A 491 23.93 -1.92 -55.30
C GLN A 491 24.25 -1.37 -53.89
N ASP A 492 23.54 -0.35 -53.42
CA ASP A 492 23.73 0.17 -52.07
C ASP A 492 23.40 -0.91 -51.04
N SER A 493 24.29 -1.10 -50.06
CA SER A 493 24.20 -2.14 -49.04
C SER A 493 24.36 -1.51 -47.64
N PRO A 494 23.32 -1.56 -46.79
CA PRO A 494 22.10 -2.35 -46.95
C PRO A 494 21.07 -1.77 -47.94
N GLY A 495 21.16 -0.49 -48.31
CA GLY A 495 20.27 0.14 -49.29
C GLY A 495 18.82 0.28 -48.80
N LEU A 496 18.61 0.46 -47.49
CA LEU A 496 17.28 0.51 -46.87
C LEU A 496 16.94 1.90 -46.35
N ILE A 497 15.72 2.35 -46.61
CA ILE A 497 15.10 3.56 -46.08
C ILE A 497 13.75 3.18 -45.46
N GLN A 498 13.51 3.55 -44.22
CA GLN A 498 12.21 3.41 -43.55
C GLN A 498 11.28 4.52 -44.02
N ILE A 499 10.12 4.14 -44.57
CA ILE A 499 9.07 5.08 -44.94
C ILE A 499 8.06 5.07 -43.80
N PRO A 500 7.84 6.21 -43.12
CA PRO A 500 6.85 6.29 -42.06
C PRO A 500 5.46 6.02 -42.64
N GLY A 501 4.59 5.42 -41.83
CA GLY A 501 3.22 5.16 -42.23
C GLY A 501 2.48 6.45 -42.59
N ALA A 502 1.53 6.39 -43.53
CA ALA A 502 0.69 7.54 -43.83
C ALA A 502 -0.23 7.79 -42.64
N THR A 503 -0.18 8.99 -42.05
CA THR A 503 -1.23 9.45 -41.15
C THR A 503 -2.49 9.62 -41.99
N GLY A 504 -3.48 8.73 -41.83
CA GLY A 504 -4.83 9.01 -42.30
C GLY A 504 -5.38 10.26 -41.63
N ASP A 505 -6.56 10.72 -42.04
CA ASP A 505 -7.23 11.82 -41.34
C ASP A 505 -7.27 11.46 -39.84
N LEU A 506 -6.69 12.32 -39.01
CA LEU A 506 -6.70 12.18 -37.57
C LEU A 506 -8.17 12.14 -37.14
N VAL A 507 -8.71 10.95 -36.89
CA VAL A 507 -9.97 10.85 -36.14
C VAL A 507 -9.68 11.51 -34.80
N PRO A 508 -10.41 12.58 -34.44
CA PRO A 508 -10.21 13.23 -33.16
C PRO A 508 -10.28 12.19 -32.04
N GLU A 509 -9.33 12.25 -31.12
CA GLU A 509 -9.32 11.34 -29.97
C GLU A 509 -10.64 11.48 -29.22
N ALA A 510 -11.34 10.36 -29.01
CA ALA A 510 -12.61 10.41 -28.34
C ALA A 510 -12.42 10.79 -26.87
N SER A 511 -13.28 11.68 -26.39
CA SER A 511 -13.20 12.26 -25.05
C SER A 511 -13.34 11.24 -23.91
N TYR A 512 -13.88 10.06 -24.20
CA TYR A 512 -14.02 8.96 -23.25
C TYR A 512 -12.77 8.08 -23.14
N SER A 513 -11.75 8.27 -23.99
CA SER A 513 -10.57 7.40 -23.99
C SER A 513 -9.53 7.81 -22.94
N ALA A 514 -8.86 6.82 -22.35
CA ALA A 514 -7.80 7.05 -21.37
C ALA A 514 -6.64 7.87 -21.96
N PHE A 515 -6.30 7.62 -23.22
CA PHE A 515 -5.29 8.42 -23.92
C PHE A 515 -5.71 9.90 -24.06
N HIS A 516 -6.99 10.18 -24.34
CA HIS A 516 -7.48 11.56 -24.40
C HIS A 516 -7.42 12.27 -23.05
N TYR A 517 -7.76 11.56 -21.96
CA TYR A 517 -7.62 12.08 -20.61
C TYR A 517 -6.16 12.44 -20.33
N MET A 518 -5.24 11.49 -20.53
CA MET A 518 -3.81 11.69 -20.32
C MET A 518 -3.28 12.85 -21.17
N SER A 519 -3.66 12.91 -22.46
CA SER A 519 -3.22 13.99 -23.35
C SER A 519 -3.72 15.37 -22.91
N THR A 520 -4.95 15.44 -22.38
CA THR A 520 -5.51 16.65 -21.77
C THR A 520 -4.75 17.07 -20.52
N GLN A 521 -4.39 16.13 -19.64
CA GLN A 521 -3.60 16.40 -18.44
C GLN A 521 -2.18 16.89 -18.80
N LEU A 522 -1.51 16.27 -19.77
CA LEU A 522 -0.19 16.70 -20.27
C LEU A 522 -0.22 18.12 -20.85
N ARG A 523 -1.23 18.42 -21.69
CA ARG A 523 -1.41 19.77 -22.24
C ARG A 523 -1.65 20.80 -21.15
N THR A 524 -2.43 20.44 -20.15
CA THR A 524 -2.71 21.30 -18.98
C THR A 524 -1.46 21.53 -18.16
N ALA A 525 -0.66 20.49 -17.92
CA ALA A 525 0.62 20.58 -17.22
C ALA A 525 1.62 21.49 -17.95
N VAL A 526 1.73 21.40 -19.27
CA VAL A 526 2.56 22.30 -20.07
C VAL A 526 2.05 23.75 -19.99
N LYS A 527 0.73 23.94 -20.12
CA LYS A 527 0.09 25.26 -20.05
C LYS A 527 0.31 25.96 -18.71
N LEU A 528 0.23 25.21 -17.62
CA LEU A 528 0.41 25.73 -16.25
C LEU A 528 1.89 25.90 -15.87
N GLY A 529 2.81 25.43 -16.72
CA GLY A 529 4.25 25.53 -16.48
C GLY A 529 4.73 24.65 -15.34
N ARG A 530 5.98 24.86 -14.94
CA ARG A 530 6.63 24.15 -13.83
C ARG A 530 6.20 24.71 -12.47
N THR A 531 4.90 24.68 -12.21
CA THR A 531 4.22 25.14 -10.97
C THR A 531 3.64 23.93 -10.22
N ASP A 532 3.22 24.10 -8.96
CA ASP A 532 2.60 23.00 -8.20
C ASP A 532 1.36 22.42 -8.90
N ASP A 533 0.53 23.27 -9.51
CA ASP A 533 -0.61 22.78 -10.30
C ASP A 533 -0.16 22.11 -11.60
N GLY A 534 0.86 22.63 -12.29
CA GLY A 534 1.42 21.98 -13.48
C GLY A 534 2.02 20.61 -13.18
N LEU A 535 2.73 20.47 -12.06
CA LEU A 535 3.28 19.20 -11.57
C LEU A 535 2.17 18.22 -11.16
N ARG A 536 1.12 18.69 -10.49
CA ARG A 536 -0.04 17.87 -10.12
C ARG A 536 -0.77 17.33 -11.37
N HIS A 537 -1.01 18.18 -12.37
CA HIS A 537 -1.60 17.75 -13.64
C HIS A 537 -0.67 16.81 -14.41
N PHE A 538 0.66 16.98 -14.30
CA PHE A 538 1.60 16.01 -14.84
C PHE A 538 1.46 14.65 -14.14
N GLY A 539 1.35 14.63 -12.82
CA GLY A 539 1.08 13.42 -12.03
C GLY A 539 -0.21 12.70 -12.40
N HIS A 540 -1.31 13.44 -12.67
CA HIS A 540 -2.54 12.84 -13.18
C HIS A 540 -2.34 12.11 -14.51
N ALA A 541 -1.49 12.65 -15.40
CA ALA A 541 -1.19 12.02 -16.67
C ALA A 541 -0.31 10.76 -16.49
N LEU A 542 0.68 10.85 -15.59
CA LEU A 542 1.59 9.74 -15.32
C LEU A 542 0.86 8.55 -14.68
N HIS A 543 -0.10 8.79 -13.80
CA HIS A 543 -0.96 7.74 -13.25
C HIS A 543 -1.60 6.88 -14.36
N THR A 544 -2.27 7.49 -15.35
CA THR A 544 -2.87 6.76 -16.48
C THR A 544 -1.81 6.03 -17.34
N LEU A 545 -0.61 6.58 -17.47
CA LEU A 545 0.50 5.95 -18.18
C LEU A 545 1.07 4.74 -17.41
N GLU A 546 1.12 4.81 -16.09
CA GLU A 546 1.58 3.74 -15.21
C GLU A 546 0.56 2.60 -15.18
N ASP A 547 -0.72 2.92 -15.00
CA ASP A 547 -1.81 1.94 -15.04
C ASP A 547 -1.91 1.23 -16.39
N PHE A 548 -1.48 1.86 -17.50
CA PHE A 548 -1.40 1.16 -18.78
C PHE A 548 -0.53 -0.10 -18.71
N PHE A 549 0.59 -0.09 -18.00
CA PHE A 549 1.46 -1.27 -17.87
C PHE A 549 0.95 -2.27 -16.85
N SER A 550 0.25 -1.78 -15.81
CA SER A 550 -0.20 -2.59 -14.67
C SER A 550 -1.57 -3.23 -14.87
N HIS A 551 -2.51 -2.54 -15.53
CA HIS A 551 -3.93 -2.92 -15.60
C HIS A 551 -4.39 -3.38 -17.00
N THR A 552 -3.50 -3.34 -17.99
CA THR A 552 -3.75 -3.94 -19.32
C THR A 552 -3.03 -5.26 -19.50
N ASN A 553 -3.41 -6.04 -20.51
CA ASN A 553 -2.66 -7.23 -20.92
C ASN A 553 -1.39 -6.92 -21.75
N PHE A 554 -0.87 -5.69 -21.71
CA PHE A 554 0.28 -5.26 -22.53
C PHE A 554 1.53 -6.11 -22.30
N VAL A 555 1.88 -6.40 -21.04
CA VAL A 555 3.13 -7.13 -20.71
C VAL A 555 3.06 -8.58 -21.19
N GLU A 556 1.90 -9.23 -21.05
CA GLU A 556 1.62 -10.57 -21.55
C GLU A 556 1.72 -10.59 -23.08
N LEU A 557 1.09 -9.62 -23.76
CA LEU A 557 1.17 -9.48 -25.21
C LEU A 557 2.61 -9.22 -25.69
N MET A 558 3.40 -8.47 -24.93
CA MET A 558 4.81 -8.24 -25.23
C MET A 558 5.63 -9.53 -25.10
N LEU A 559 5.40 -10.32 -24.04
CA LEU A 559 6.03 -11.63 -23.86
C LEU A 559 5.68 -12.58 -25.00
N ILE A 560 4.40 -12.65 -25.38
CA ILE A 560 3.93 -13.45 -26.52
C ILE A 560 4.58 -12.98 -27.83
N GLN A 561 4.65 -11.67 -28.06
CA GLN A 561 5.28 -11.09 -29.25
C GLN A 561 6.77 -11.44 -29.37
N LEU A 562 7.45 -11.63 -28.24
CA LEU A 562 8.87 -12.02 -28.16
C LEU A 562 9.05 -13.55 -28.11
N GLY A 563 7.98 -14.33 -28.27
CA GLY A 563 8.02 -15.78 -28.36
C GLY A 563 7.95 -16.53 -27.03
N ALA A 564 7.72 -15.84 -25.92
CA ALA A 564 7.42 -16.49 -24.64
C ALA A 564 5.95 -16.97 -24.61
N TRP A 565 5.71 -18.14 -24.02
CA TRP A 565 4.36 -18.70 -23.91
C TRP A 565 3.70 -18.29 -22.58
N VAL A 566 2.73 -17.39 -22.64
CA VAL A 566 1.89 -16.94 -21.52
C VAL A 566 0.42 -17.03 -21.94
N GLU A 567 -0.47 -17.44 -21.04
CA GLU A 567 -1.91 -17.46 -21.31
C GLU A 567 -2.44 -16.01 -21.44
N PRO A 568 -3.03 -15.59 -22.58
CA PRO A 568 -3.28 -14.17 -22.87
C PRO A 568 -4.50 -13.54 -22.16
N TRP A 569 -5.15 -14.27 -21.23
CA TRP A 569 -6.37 -13.94 -20.49
C TRP A 569 -7.64 -13.67 -21.33
N VAL A 570 -7.50 -13.02 -22.49
CA VAL A 570 -8.53 -12.82 -23.52
C VAL A 570 -8.52 -14.04 -24.46
N PRO A 571 -9.69 -14.62 -24.82
CA PRO A 571 -9.76 -15.85 -25.59
C PRO A 571 -9.02 -15.75 -26.92
N ALA A 572 -8.04 -16.64 -27.07
CA ALA A 572 -7.15 -16.76 -28.20
C ALA A 572 -7.63 -17.81 -29.20
N GLN A 573 -8.91 -17.78 -29.61
CA GLN A 573 -9.40 -18.77 -30.58
C GLN A 573 -8.57 -18.68 -31.87
N GLY A 574 -7.65 -19.64 -32.05
CA GLY A 574 -6.75 -19.73 -33.20
C GLY A 574 -5.43 -18.94 -33.12
N ALA A 575 -5.07 -18.32 -31.99
CA ALA A 575 -3.78 -17.61 -31.89
C ALA A 575 -2.61 -18.62 -31.93
N LYS A 576 -1.62 -18.35 -32.79
CA LYS A 576 -0.38 -19.14 -32.84
C LYS A 576 0.59 -18.64 -31.78
N ALA A 577 1.42 -19.53 -31.22
CA ALA A 577 2.53 -19.12 -30.37
C ALA A 577 3.39 -18.08 -31.12
N GLY A 578 3.65 -16.93 -30.49
CA GLY A 578 4.37 -15.81 -31.12
C GLY A 578 3.50 -14.76 -31.83
N ASP A 579 2.18 -14.96 -31.94
CA ASP A 579 1.28 -14.07 -32.69
C ASP A 579 0.43 -13.17 -31.78
N ALA A 580 1.08 -12.20 -31.13
CA ALA A 580 0.36 -11.19 -30.34
C ALA A 580 -0.57 -10.34 -31.21
N SER A 581 -0.33 -10.23 -32.52
CA SER A 581 -1.14 -9.42 -33.45
C SER A 581 -2.57 -9.93 -33.64
N SER A 582 -2.81 -11.20 -33.29
CA SER A 582 -4.12 -11.85 -33.28
C SER A 582 -4.93 -11.58 -32.01
N LEU A 583 -4.30 -11.01 -30.98
CA LEU A 583 -4.91 -10.73 -29.68
C LEU A 583 -5.34 -9.27 -29.57
N VAL A 584 -6.22 -9.00 -28.63
CA VAL A 584 -6.75 -7.65 -28.36
C VAL A 584 -6.07 -7.09 -27.12
N LEU A 585 -5.55 -5.86 -27.21
CA LEU A 585 -5.14 -5.10 -26.04
C LEU A 585 -6.39 -4.56 -25.33
N THR A 586 -6.55 -4.94 -24.06
CA THR A 586 -7.68 -4.58 -23.20
C THR A 586 -7.21 -4.44 -21.76
N SER A 587 -8.08 -3.92 -20.89
CA SER A 587 -7.87 -3.82 -19.44
C SER A 587 -9.00 -4.50 -18.66
N GLY A 588 -8.80 -4.61 -17.35
CA GLY A 588 -9.75 -5.18 -16.42
C GLY A 588 -10.93 -4.24 -16.09
N GLN A 589 -12.08 -4.80 -15.75
CA GLN A 589 -13.21 -4.07 -15.18
C GLN A 589 -13.00 -3.83 -13.67
N PHE A 590 -13.09 -2.58 -13.23
CA PHE A 590 -13.07 -2.22 -11.82
C PHE A 590 -14.36 -2.65 -11.10
N GLY A 591 -14.24 -3.57 -10.17
CA GLY A 591 -15.35 -4.20 -9.45
C GLY A 591 -15.64 -3.60 -8.07
N GLY A 592 -16.72 -4.06 -7.45
CA GLY A 592 -17.06 -3.68 -6.06
C GLY A 592 -16.03 -4.17 -5.03
N LEU A 593 -15.27 -5.21 -5.38
CA LEU A 593 -14.15 -5.71 -4.59
C LEU A 593 -12.97 -4.74 -4.53
N ASP A 594 -12.61 -4.16 -5.66
CA ASP A 594 -11.50 -3.21 -5.77
C ASP A 594 -11.85 -1.91 -5.03
N THR A 595 -13.09 -1.45 -5.22
CA THR A 595 -13.69 -0.33 -4.48
C THR A 595 -13.64 -0.53 -2.95
N MET A 596 -13.84 -1.77 -2.48
CA MET A 596 -13.80 -2.14 -1.07
C MET A 596 -12.37 -2.19 -0.51
N ALA A 597 -11.42 -2.76 -1.28
CA ALA A 597 -10.02 -2.84 -0.89
C ALA A 597 -9.44 -1.44 -0.68
N SER A 598 -9.64 -0.51 -1.63
CA SER A 598 -9.11 0.86 -1.53
C SER A 598 -9.63 1.62 -0.30
N LEU A 599 -10.91 1.47 0.07
CA LEU A 599 -11.51 2.15 1.23
C LEU A 599 -11.11 1.50 2.56
N ILE A 600 -11.28 0.19 2.70
CA ILE A 600 -11.05 -0.50 3.98
C ILE A 600 -9.56 -0.55 4.29
N LEU A 601 -8.71 -0.79 3.29
CA LEU A 601 -7.26 -0.85 3.49
C LEU A 601 -6.69 0.54 3.77
N GLY A 602 -7.07 1.57 3.02
CA GLY A 602 -6.61 2.94 3.26
C GLY A 602 -6.96 3.47 4.66
N ILE A 603 -8.18 3.18 5.14
CA ILE A 603 -8.58 3.51 6.52
C ILE A 603 -7.81 2.64 7.53
N ALA A 604 -7.69 1.32 7.30
CA ALA A 604 -7.02 0.40 8.22
C ALA A 604 -5.49 0.58 8.30
N GLU A 605 -4.83 1.04 7.24
CA GLU A 605 -3.41 1.36 7.22
C GLU A 605 -3.14 2.69 7.94
N SER A 606 -4.00 3.70 7.73
CA SER A 606 -3.97 4.92 8.55
C SER A 606 -4.15 4.59 10.04
N MET A 607 -4.98 3.57 10.38
CA MET A 607 -5.13 3.05 11.74
C MET A 607 -3.87 2.34 12.32
N GLN A 608 -2.98 1.83 11.47
CA GLN A 608 -1.79 1.07 11.91
C GLN A 608 -0.52 1.90 12.00
N LYS A 609 -0.48 3.08 11.40
CA LYS A 609 0.68 3.97 11.54
C LYS A 609 0.73 4.48 12.98
N GLU A 610 1.60 3.87 13.77
CA GLU A 610 2.06 4.42 15.05
C GLU A 610 2.73 5.77 14.76
N GLN A 611 1.93 6.83 14.80
CA GLN A 611 2.44 8.18 14.68
C GLN A 611 2.90 8.61 16.06
N ALA A 612 4.10 9.21 16.14
CA ALA A 612 4.55 9.83 17.37
C ALA A 612 3.47 10.82 17.81
N CYS A 613 2.88 10.60 18.99
CA CYS A 613 1.85 11.47 19.55
C CYS A 613 2.43 12.90 19.61
N ILE A 614 1.87 13.83 18.84
CA ILE A 614 2.25 15.25 18.89
C ILE A 614 1.35 15.89 19.95
N PRO A 615 1.89 16.34 21.10
CA PRO A 615 1.07 16.87 22.18
C PRO A 615 0.18 18.03 21.70
N GLY A 616 -1.14 17.89 21.87
CA GLY A 616 -2.13 18.92 21.55
C GLY A 616 -2.66 18.88 20.11
N GLU A 617 -2.26 17.89 19.30
CA GLU A 617 -2.80 17.68 17.95
C GLU A 617 -3.78 16.50 17.92
N THR A 618 -4.90 16.68 17.24
CA THR A 618 -5.87 15.60 17.03
C THR A 618 -5.27 14.57 16.09
N SER A 619 -5.26 13.28 16.49
CA SER A 619 -4.83 12.21 15.59
C SER A 619 -5.71 12.17 14.33
N SER A 620 -5.11 11.86 13.19
CA SER A 620 -5.81 11.71 11.91
C SER A 620 -6.99 10.75 11.99
N LEU A 621 -6.82 9.67 12.76
CA LEU A 621 -7.85 8.70 13.06
C LEU A 621 -9.08 9.33 13.72
N THR A 622 -8.84 10.19 14.72
CA THR A 622 -9.90 10.91 15.41
C THR A 622 -10.58 11.92 14.46
N GLU A 623 -9.82 12.57 13.57
CA GLU A 623 -10.41 13.45 12.57
C GLU A 623 -11.30 12.71 11.55
N ILE A 624 -10.80 11.62 10.97
CA ILE A 624 -11.56 10.74 10.04
C ILE A 624 -12.85 10.26 10.71
N LEU A 625 -12.75 9.91 11.98
CA LEU A 625 -13.89 9.48 12.76
C LEU A 625 -14.94 10.58 12.92
N LEU A 626 -14.53 11.77 13.36
CA LEU A 626 -15.47 12.87 13.55
C LEU A 626 -16.20 13.19 12.25
N ILE A 627 -15.51 13.12 11.10
CA ILE A 627 -16.12 13.26 9.77
C ILE A 627 -17.21 12.19 9.53
N ILE A 628 -16.94 10.92 9.84
CA ILE A 628 -17.91 9.82 9.65
C ILE A 628 -19.14 10.01 10.56
N LEU A 629 -18.94 10.34 11.84
CA LEU A 629 -20.04 10.53 12.79
C LEU A 629 -20.95 11.70 12.40
N GLU A 630 -20.33 12.80 11.97
CA GLU A 630 -21.04 13.97 11.44
C GLU A 630 -21.88 13.58 10.21
N ASP A 631 -21.28 12.87 9.25
CA ASP A 631 -21.95 12.44 8.01
C ASP A 631 -23.16 11.51 8.24
N GLN A 632 -23.06 10.67 9.27
CA GLN A 632 -24.05 9.66 9.63
C GLN A 632 -25.12 10.21 10.60
N GLY A 633 -25.03 11.48 10.98
CA GLY A 633 -26.01 12.13 11.86
C GLY A 633 -25.91 11.73 13.33
N TYR A 634 -24.79 11.15 13.76
CA TYR A 634 -24.51 10.83 15.17
C TYR A 634 -23.97 12.07 15.92
N THR A 635 -24.75 13.15 15.93
CA THR A 635 -24.32 14.46 16.46
C THR A 635 -23.96 14.41 17.95
N GLU A 636 -24.70 13.66 18.77
CA GLU A 636 -24.39 13.51 20.20
C GLU A 636 -23.05 12.81 20.43
N SER A 637 -22.78 11.73 19.68
CA SER A 637 -21.51 11.00 19.77
C SER A 637 -20.35 11.81 19.20
N HIS A 638 -20.59 12.56 18.12
CA HIS A 638 -19.63 13.51 17.55
C HIS A 638 -19.25 14.59 18.57
N ASP A 639 -20.23 15.25 19.20
CA ASP A 639 -19.98 16.34 20.13
C ASP A 639 -19.29 15.86 21.40
N MET A 640 -19.66 14.68 21.89
CA MET A 640 -18.98 14.03 23.01
C MET A 640 -17.52 13.71 22.68
N LEU A 641 -17.25 13.03 21.55
CA LEU A 641 -15.89 12.66 21.15
C LEU A 641 -15.04 13.88 20.80
N GLY A 642 -15.61 14.87 20.12
CA GLY A 642 -14.93 16.12 19.79
C GLY A 642 -14.63 16.96 21.03
N GLY A 643 -15.54 16.98 22.01
CA GLY A 643 -15.34 17.63 23.31
C GLY A 643 -14.21 16.97 24.11
N LEU A 644 -14.23 15.64 24.21
CA LEU A 644 -13.18 14.86 24.85
C LEU A 644 -11.82 15.07 24.18
N SER A 645 -11.74 15.01 22.84
CA SER A 645 -10.49 15.24 22.11
C SER A 645 -9.92 16.63 22.37
N LYS A 646 -10.75 17.68 22.33
CA LYS A 646 -10.29 19.06 22.60
C LYS A 646 -9.79 19.24 24.02
N TRP A 647 -10.47 18.64 24.99
CA TRP A 647 -10.07 18.67 26.39
C TRP A 647 -8.71 17.99 26.59
N TRP A 648 -8.52 16.79 26.02
CA TRP A 648 -7.24 16.07 26.04
C TRP A 648 -6.11 16.86 25.37
N ASN A 649 -6.33 17.39 24.17
CA ASN A 649 -5.33 18.21 23.49
C ASN A 649 -4.94 19.46 24.31
N GLY A 650 -5.92 20.07 25.00
CA GLY A 650 -5.67 21.19 25.91
C GLY A 650 -4.78 20.81 27.10
N LEU A 651 -5.03 19.63 27.68
CA LEU A 651 -4.21 19.07 28.75
C LEU A 651 -2.80 18.72 28.28
N GLU A 652 -2.65 18.06 27.13
CA GLU A 652 -1.34 17.71 26.57
C GLU A 652 -0.49 18.94 26.25
N LYS A 653 -1.13 20.01 25.77
CA LYS A 653 -0.43 21.28 25.52
C LYS A 653 0.07 21.91 26.82
N ALA A 654 -0.65 21.74 27.92
CA ALA A 654 -0.23 22.20 29.24
C ALA A 654 0.83 21.28 29.87
N TYR A 655 0.73 19.98 29.62
CA TYR A 655 1.53 18.90 30.20
C TYR A 655 1.99 17.93 29.08
N PRO A 656 3.09 18.25 28.37
CA PRO A 656 3.55 17.47 27.20
C PRO A 656 3.92 16.02 27.51
N THR A 657 4.25 15.76 28.78
CA THR A 657 4.48 14.44 29.36
C THR A 657 3.22 13.60 29.50
N LEU A 658 2.00 14.10 29.24
CA LEU A 658 0.78 13.28 29.21
C LEU A 658 0.44 12.70 27.84
N ALA A 659 1.19 13.04 26.78
CA ALA A 659 0.83 12.72 25.40
C ALA A 659 0.83 11.23 25.04
N THR A 660 1.55 10.35 25.76
CA THR A 660 1.45 8.90 25.46
C THR A 660 0.17 8.27 26.00
N LEU A 661 -0.41 8.81 27.08
CA LEU A 661 -1.66 8.32 27.67
C LEU A 661 -2.86 8.53 26.73
N SER A 662 -2.91 9.65 26.01
CA SER A 662 -4.01 9.94 25.09
C SER A 662 -3.98 9.06 23.85
N CYS A 663 -2.80 8.70 23.36
CA CYS A 663 -2.63 7.77 22.24
C CYS A 663 -3.21 6.37 22.55
N GLU A 664 -3.08 5.86 23.77
CA GLU A 664 -3.68 4.57 24.19
C GLU A 664 -5.18 4.67 24.56
N THR A 665 -5.61 5.85 25.02
CA THR A 665 -6.99 6.16 25.44
C THR A 665 -7.92 6.43 24.26
N VAL A 666 -7.44 7.13 23.23
CA VAL A 666 -8.11 7.25 21.94
C VAL A 666 -8.26 5.87 21.32
N GLY A 667 -7.24 5.01 21.42
CA GLY A 667 -7.32 3.60 21.05
C GLY A 667 -8.44 2.81 21.76
N MET A 668 -8.96 3.32 22.88
CA MET A 668 -10.04 2.74 23.68
C MET A 668 -11.42 3.34 23.33
N ALA A 669 -11.51 4.66 23.09
CA ALA A 669 -12.70 5.27 22.47
C ALA A 669 -12.99 4.70 21.06
N MET A 670 -11.92 4.37 20.33
CA MET A 670 -11.97 3.61 19.08
C MET A 670 -12.61 2.23 19.26
N ARG A 671 -12.50 1.59 20.44
CA ARG A 671 -13.13 0.29 20.71
C ARG A 671 -14.64 0.38 20.80
N SER A 672 -15.17 1.42 21.43
CA SER A 672 -16.63 1.65 21.55
C SER A 672 -17.26 2.05 20.20
N LEU A 673 -16.47 2.67 19.33
CA LEU A 673 -16.86 3.04 17.98
C LEU A 673 -16.82 1.89 16.96
N LYS A 674 -16.11 0.79 17.24
CA LYS A 674 -16.08 -0.42 16.38
C LYS A 674 -17.47 -0.90 15.95
N ALA A 675 -18.50 -0.64 16.75
CA ALA A 675 -19.89 -0.94 16.43
C ALA A 675 -20.44 -0.15 15.20
N GLY A 676 -20.04 1.11 15.02
CA GLY A 676 -20.51 1.98 13.92
C GLY A 676 -19.81 1.67 12.59
N ILE A 677 -18.49 1.44 12.61
CA ILE A 677 -17.72 1.02 11.42
C ILE A 677 -18.15 -0.39 10.97
N GLY A 678 -18.65 -1.22 11.90
CA GLY A 678 -19.26 -2.52 11.59
C GLY A 678 -20.37 -2.43 10.54
N GLY A 679 -21.15 -1.35 10.50
CA GLY A 679 -22.19 -1.13 9.48
C GLY A 679 -21.64 -0.90 8.07
N ILE A 680 -20.55 -0.12 7.96
CA ILE A 680 -19.84 0.13 6.69
C ILE A 680 -19.20 -1.17 6.18
N VAL A 681 -18.56 -1.93 7.07
CA VAL A 681 -17.96 -3.24 6.74
C VAL A 681 -19.01 -4.28 6.35
N GLN A 682 -20.19 -4.26 6.96
CA GLN A 682 -21.27 -5.17 6.62
C GLN A 682 -21.90 -4.85 5.26
N SER A 683 -22.07 -3.57 4.92
CA SER A 683 -22.47 -3.16 3.57
C SER A 683 -21.41 -3.49 2.51
N ALA A 684 -20.13 -3.35 2.85
CA ALA A 684 -19.02 -3.83 2.01
C ALA A 684 -19.04 -5.36 1.82
N GLY A 685 -19.50 -6.10 2.85
CA GLY A 685 -19.68 -7.54 2.79
C GLY A 685 -20.66 -8.00 1.70
N ASN A 686 -21.72 -7.23 1.44
CA ASN A 686 -22.70 -7.56 0.41
C ASN A 686 -22.16 -7.26 -1.02
N LEU A 687 -21.32 -6.24 -1.18
CA LEU A 687 -20.67 -5.92 -2.46
C LEU A 687 -19.66 -6.99 -2.91
N LEU A 688 -19.06 -7.71 -1.96
CA LEU A 688 -18.20 -8.87 -2.21
C LEU A 688 -18.99 -10.03 -2.83
N ASP A 689 -20.16 -10.35 -2.28
CA ASP A 689 -20.99 -11.49 -2.71
C ASP A 689 -21.51 -11.28 -4.15
N ASP A 690 -21.89 -10.04 -4.48
CA ASP A 690 -22.33 -9.66 -5.84
C ASP A 690 -21.19 -9.75 -6.86
N ALA A 691 -19.98 -9.35 -6.48
CA ALA A 691 -18.81 -9.38 -7.34
C ALA A 691 -18.39 -10.82 -7.66
N GLN A 692 -18.30 -11.71 -6.64
CA GLN A 692 -18.02 -13.15 -6.77
C GLN A 692 -18.90 -13.87 -7.80
N THR A 693 -20.16 -13.45 -7.93
CA THR A 693 -21.13 -14.07 -8.83
C THR A 693 -20.92 -13.68 -10.30
N VAL A 694 -20.43 -12.46 -10.57
CA VAL A 694 -20.11 -11.98 -11.94
C VAL A 694 -18.78 -12.54 -12.44
N PHE A 695 -17.78 -12.68 -11.55
CA PHE A 695 -16.40 -13.09 -11.90
C PHE A 695 -16.27 -14.46 -12.57
N LEU A 696 -17.20 -15.39 -12.34
CA LEU A 696 -17.13 -16.76 -12.85
C LEU A 696 -17.95 -17.01 -14.13
N SER A 697 -18.59 -15.98 -14.68
CA SER A 697 -19.74 -16.18 -15.59
C SER A 697 -19.41 -16.32 -17.09
N ASP A 698 -18.27 -15.81 -17.60
CA ASP A 698 -17.95 -15.94 -19.04
C ASP A 698 -16.44 -15.98 -19.36
N ARG A 699 -15.96 -17.15 -19.82
CA ARG A 699 -14.56 -17.41 -20.23
C ARG A 699 -14.22 -16.90 -21.63
N SER A 700 -15.21 -16.46 -22.40
CA SER A 700 -15.06 -15.99 -23.78
C SER A 700 -15.15 -14.46 -23.91
N SER A 701 -15.28 -13.76 -22.79
CA SER A 701 -15.37 -12.30 -22.76
C SER A 701 -14.03 -11.65 -23.13
N THR A 702 -14.10 -10.57 -23.92
CA THR A 702 -12.96 -9.64 -24.13
C THR A 702 -12.90 -8.55 -23.06
N ASN A 703 -13.72 -8.67 -22.02
CA ASN A 703 -13.81 -7.77 -20.89
C ASN A 703 -13.44 -8.56 -19.63
N PRO A 704 -12.13 -8.76 -19.37
CA PRO A 704 -11.68 -9.37 -18.13
C PRO A 704 -11.91 -8.42 -16.96
N THR A 705 -11.77 -8.94 -15.75
CA THR A 705 -11.90 -8.17 -14.50
C THR A 705 -10.55 -7.61 -14.07
N HIS A 706 -10.55 -6.59 -13.19
CA HIS A 706 -9.34 -5.96 -12.68
C HIS A 706 -8.35 -7.02 -12.16
N THR A 707 -8.79 -7.90 -11.26
CA THR A 707 -7.97 -8.97 -10.66
C THR A 707 -7.33 -9.94 -11.67
N GLN A 708 -7.89 -10.09 -12.88
CA GLN A 708 -7.34 -10.98 -13.90
C GLN A 708 -6.14 -10.37 -14.64
N LEU A 709 -6.11 -9.04 -14.81
CA LEU A 709 -5.05 -8.36 -15.56
C LEU A 709 -4.12 -7.53 -14.68
N ALA A 710 -4.54 -7.19 -13.47
CA ALA A 710 -3.75 -6.35 -12.58
C ALA A 710 -2.45 -7.06 -12.18
N LYS A 711 -1.36 -6.32 -12.32
CA LYS A 711 0.00 -6.71 -11.91
C LYS A 711 0.43 -5.92 -10.69
N ASP A 712 -0.56 -5.53 -9.90
CA ASP A 712 -0.43 -4.62 -8.79
C ASP A 712 0.19 -5.30 -7.57
N HIS A 713 -0.22 -6.52 -7.26
CA HIS A 713 0.41 -7.28 -6.19
C HIS A 713 1.88 -7.58 -6.48
N ASP A 714 2.76 -7.35 -5.51
CA ASP A 714 4.19 -7.69 -5.61
C ASP A 714 4.45 -9.21 -5.70
N ASP A 715 3.47 -10.02 -5.33
CA ASP A 715 3.45 -11.47 -5.58
C ASP A 715 3.13 -11.85 -7.05
N HIS A 716 2.63 -10.90 -7.87
CA HIS A 716 2.36 -11.14 -9.28
C HIS A 716 3.69 -11.29 -10.05
N PRO A 717 3.91 -12.38 -10.82
CA PRO A 717 5.21 -12.63 -11.45
C PRO A 717 5.68 -11.56 -12.45
N LEU A 718 4.74 -10.77 -12.98
CA LEU A 718 5.01 -9.66 -13.90
C LEU A 718 5.09 -8.28 -13.22
N HIS A 719 4.90 -8.17 -11.90
CA HIS A 719 4.85 -6.89 -11.18
C HIS A 719 6.08 -6.01 -11.42
N ALA A 720 7.27 -6.53 -11.09
CA ALA A 720 8.51 -5.79 -11.28
C ALA A 720 8.79 -5.47 -12.76
N LEU A 721 8.37 -6.33 -13.69
CA LEU A 721 8.53 -6.06 -15.12
C LEU A 721 7.63 -4.90 -15.58
N ALA A 722 6.36 -4.90 -15.17
CA ALA A 722 5.43 -3.80 -15.45
C ALA A 722 5.93 -2.48 -14.88
N ALA A 723 6.34 -2.47 -13.61
CA ALA A 723 6.86 -1.29 -12.92
C ALA A 723 8.11 -0.70 -13.61
N THR A 724 9.04 -1.55 -14.05
CA THR A 724 10.26 -1.09 -14.74
C THR A 724 10.01 -0.57 -16.16
N LEU A 725 8.97 -1.07 -16.85
CA LEU A 725 8.51 -0.50 -18.12
C LEU A 725 7.82 0.85 -17.90
N ALA A 726 6.97 0.95 -16.88
CA ALA A 726 6.33 2.21 -16.48
C ALA A 726 7.37 3.28 -16.12
N ALA A 727 8.37 2.97 -15.29
CA ALA A 727 9.44 3.89 -14.92
C ALA A 727 10.25 4.40 -16.13
N GLY A 728 10.51 3.55 -17.13
CA GLY A 728 11.16 4.00 -18.36
C GLY A 728 10.27 4.91 -19.21
N ALA A 729 8.95 4.68 -19.23
CA ALA A 729 8.00 5.55 -19.92
C ALA A 729 7.84 6.91 -19.22
N VAL A 730 7.70 6.90 -17.89
CA VAL A 730 7.65 8.10 -17.04
C VAL A 730 8.90 8.95 -17.22
N LEU A 731 10.08 8.35 -17.26
CA LEU A 731 11.34 9.05 -17.53
C LEU A 731 11.34 9.74 -18.91
N ASP A 732 10.88 9.07 -19.96
CA ASP A 732 10.88 9.64 -21.32
C ASP A 732 9.90 10.80 -21.45
N VAL A 733 8.66 10.62 -20.95
CA VAL A 733 7.66 11.69 -20.91
C VAL A 733 8.11 12.84 -20.00
N GLY A 734 8.78 12.53 -18.89
CA GLY A 734 9.42 13.49 -17.98
C GLY A 734 10.48 14.35 -18.68
N LYS A 735 11.33 13.75 -19.52
CA LYS A 735 12.29 14.50 -20.35
C LYS A 735 11.58 15.39 -21.37
N ALA A 736 10.50 14.91 -21.98
CA ALA A 736 9.73 15.69 -22.96
C ALA A 736 9.06 16.91 -22.32
N ILE A 737 8.42 16.77 -21.16
CA ILE A 737 7.73 17.89 -20.49
C ILE A 737 8.72 18.93 -19.94
N GLN A 738 9.89 18.51 -19.48
CA GLN A 738 10.99 19.41 -19.09
C GLN A 738 11.45 20.29 -20.26
N ARG A 739 11.55 19.72 -21.46
CA ARG A 739 11.82 20.49 -22.67
C ARG A 739 10.68 21.45 -22.99
N ALA A 740 9.43 21.06 -22.75
CA ALA A 740 8.28 21.92 -23.01
C ALA A 740 8.23 23.13 -22.07
N TRP A 741 8.47 22.92 -20.77
CA TRP A 741 8.55 24.00 -19.78
C TRP A 741 9.75 24.94 -20.00
N THR A 742 10.78 24.51 -20.71
CA THR A 742 11.92 25.37 -21.11
C THR A 742 11.77 25.95 -22.52
N GLY A 743 10.62 25.76 -23.18
CA GLY A 743 10.34 26.27 -24.52
C GLY A 743 11.07 25.54 -25.66
N LYS A 744 11.70 24.40 -25.37
CA LYS A 744 12.46 23.58 -26.34
C LYS A 744 11.61 22.51 -27.04
N SER A 745 10.34 22.38 -26.65
CA SER A 745 9.33 21.54 -27.28
C SER A 745 7.93 22.09 -26.97
N THR A 746 6.91 21.55 -27.64
CA THR A 746 5.51 21.94 -27.49
C THR A 746 4.73 20.92 -26.65
N ALA A 747 3.52 21.28 -26.22
CA ALA A 747 2.61 20.32 -25.59
C ALA A 747 2.27 19.14 -26.51
N ASP A 748 2.18 19.37 -27.83
CA ASP A 748 1.96 18.32 -28.82
C ASP A 748 3.13 17.34 -28.88
N ASP A 749 4.37 17.81 -28.73
CA ASP A 749 5.55 16.94 -28.69
C ASP A 749 5.55 16.03 -27.44
N VAL A 750 5.08 16.53 -26.30
CA VAL A 750 4.94 15.73 -25.07
C VAL A 750 3.86 14.66 -25.25
N VAL A 751 2.70 15.04 -25.79
CA VAL A 751 1.61 14.09 -26.10
C VAL A 751 2.06 13.05 -27.13
N LEU A 752 2.79 13.47 -28.17
CA LEU A 752 3.34 12.57 -29.18
C LEU A 752 4.29 11.55 -28.54
N THR A 753 5.16 12.00 -27.62
CA THR A 753 6.05 11.11 -26.85
C THR A 753 5.25 10.07 -26.07
N ALA A 754 4.25 10.50 -25.30
CA ALA A 754 3.37 9.60 -24.54
C ALA A 754 2.58 8.64 -25.45
N SER A 755 2.21 9.09 -26.65
CA SER A 755 1.45 8.30 -27.63
C SER A 755 2.17 7.05 -28.13
N HIS A 756 3.50 7.00 -28.04
CA HIS A 756 4.27 5.81 -28.42
C HIS A 756 4.11 4.66 -27.43
N TYR A 757 3.68 4.94 -26.20
CA TYR A 757 3.46 3.92 -25.16
C TYR A 757 2.06 3.30 -25.24
N PHE A 758 1.05 4.07 -25.68
CA PHE A 758 -0.33 3.60 -25.89
C PHE A 758 -0.48 2.92 -27.26
N LEU A 759 0.31 1.87 -27.48
CA LEU A 759 0.32 1.05 -28.69
C LEU A 759 0.27 -0.43 -28.34
N HIS A 760 -0.40 -1.22 -29.19
CA HIS A 760 -0.35 -2.67 -29.07
C HIS A 760 1.09 -3.16 -29.34
N PRO A 761 1.64 -4.13 -28.59
CA PRO A 761 3.04 -4.58 -28.73
C PRO A 761 3.47 -5.00 -30.15
N ALA A 762 2.52 -5.56 -30.91
CA ALA A 762 2.71 -5.91 -32.33
C ALA A 762 3.10 -4.72 -33.23
N TRP A 763 2.75 -3.48 -32.85
CA TRP A 763 3.06 -2.26 -33.62
C TRP A 763 4.32 -1.53 -33.15
N ILE A 764 4.96 -2.01 -32.08
CA ILE A 764 6.18 -1.38 -31.56
C ILE A 764 7.36 -1.74 -32.47
N ASP A 765 7.98 -0.72 -33.06
CA ASP A 765 9.23 -0.89 -33.81
C ASP A 765 10.40 -1.15 -32.83
N PRO A 766 11.12 -2.30 -32.93
CA PRO A 766 12.30 -2.58 -32.11
C PRO A 766 13.42 -1.54 -32.26
N HIS A 767 13.48 -0.81 -33.38
CA HIS A 767 14.48 0.24 -33.61
C HIS A 767 13.91 1.65 -33.42
N GLY A 768 12.64 1.77 -33.03
CA GLY A 768 11.97 3.04 -32.77
C GLY A 768 12.19 3.56 -31.35
N ASN A 769 11.59 4.72 -31.05
CA ASN A 769 11.77 5.42 -29.77
C ASN A 769 11.42 4.59 -28.54
N VAL A 770 10.46 3.66 -28.67
CA VAL A 770 10.02 2.76 -27.59
C VAL A 770 10.49 1.32 -27.77
N GLY A 771 11.41 1.07 -28.71
CA GLY A 771 12.00 -0.25 -28.97
C GLY A 771 12.73 -0.84 -27.76
N TRP A 772 13.26 0.02 -26.89
CA TRP A 772 13.91 -0.37 -25.63
C TRP A 772 13.01 -1.22 -24.71
N MET A 773 11.68 -1.09 -24.80
CA MET A 773 10.76 -1.93 -24.04
C MET A 773 10.90 -3.40 -24.44
N LYS A 774 11.06 -3.67 -25.74
CA LYS A 774 11.31 -5.03 -26.25
C LYS A 774 12.64 -5.56 -25.74
N ASP A 775 13.69 -4.75 -25.80
CA ASP A 775 15.01 -5.14 -25.30
C ASP A 775 14.98 -5.49 -23.81
N ARG A 776 14.23 -4.70 -23.02
CA ARG A 776 14.08 -4.94 -21.57
C ARG A 776 13.32 -6.23 -21.28
N VAL A 777 12.19 -6.47 -21.94
CA VAL A 777 11.44 -7.72 -21.77
C VAL A 777 12.27 -8.91 -22.26
N GLN A 778 12.97 -8.77 -23.39
CA GLN A 778 13.85 -9.81 -23.94
C GLN A 778 14.98 -10.18 -22.97
N ALA A 779 15.57 -9.20 -22.29
CA ALA A 779 16.60 -9.40 -21.28
C ALA A 779 16.05 -10.01 -19.98
N TRP A 780 14.77 -9.78 -19.66
CA TRP A 780 14.12 -10.30 -18.47
C TRP A 780 13.79 -11.80 -18.57
N ILE A 781 13.41 -12.27 -19.76
CA ILE A 781 12.94 -13.65 -20.01
C ILE A 781 13.88 -14.75 -19.46
N PRO A 782 15.22 -14.73 -19.70
CA PRO A 782 16.10 -15.81 -19.27
C PRO A 782 16.12 -16.05 -17.75
N GLY A 783 15.95 -14.99 -16.95
CA GLY A 783 15.96 -15.07 -15.49
C GLY A 783 14.63 -15.53 -14.86
N HIS A 784 13.55 -15.60 -15.65
CA HIS A 784 12.19 -15.77 -15.13
C HIS A 784 11.44 -16.94 -15.79
N ARG A 785 12.18 -17.94 -16.28
CA ARG A 785 11.63 -19.08 -17.04
C ARG A 785 10.58 -19.89 -16.28
N GLU A 786 10.78 -20.10 -14.98
CA GLU A 786 9.81 -20.82 -14.14
C GLU A 786 8.50 -20.07 -14.02
N ALA A 787 8.57 -18.74 -13.81
CA ALA A 787 7.39 -17.88 -13.78
C ALA A 787 6.63 -17.93 -15.11
N ILE A 788 7.34 -17.80 -16.24
CA ILE A 788 6.74 -17.89 -17.59
C ILE A 788 6.07 -19.25 -17.80
N ALA A 789 6.73 -20.35 -17.43
CA ALA A 789 6.17 -21.68 -17.57
C ALA A 789 4.90 -21.87 -16.72
N ARG A 790 4.85 -21.29 -15.51
CA ARG A 790 3.64 -21.26 -14.67
C ARG A 790 2.53 -20.46 -15.32
N MET A 791 2.82 -19.26 -15.83
CA MET A 791 1.83 -18.39 -16.47
C MET A 791 1.29 -18.95 -17.80
N GLY A 792 2.05 -19.82 -18.47
CA GLY A 792 1.63 -20.53 -19.68
C GLY A 792 0.89 -21.84 -19.41
N ALA A 793 0.73 -22.26 -18.15
CA ALA A 793 0.05 -23.49 -17.80
C ALA A 793 -1.48 -23.31 -17.88
N LYS A 794 -2.17 -24.31 -18.44
CA LYS A 794 -3.63 -24.30 -18.57
C LYS A 794 -4.29 -24.17 -17.20
N GLY A 795 -5.08 -23.11 -17.00
CA GLY A 795 -5.79 -22.86 -15.74
C GLY A 795 -4.98 -22.04 -14.72
N TRP A 796 -3.78 -21.56 -15.09
CA TRP A 796 -3.04 -20.54 -14.32
C TRP A 796 -3.93 -19.35 -14.01
N ALA A 797 -4.64 -18.87 -15.03
CA ALA A 797 -5.53 -17.73 -14.90
C ALA A 797 -6.59 -17.94 -13.81
N GLU A 798 -7.20 -19.12 -13.76
CA GLU A 798 -8.22 -19.48 -12.78
C GLU A 798 -7.63 -19.63 -11.38
N GLU A 799 -6.46 -20.26 -11.25
CA GLU A 799 -5.80 -20.46 -9.96
C GLU A 799 -5.32 -19.12 -9.38
N TRP A 800 -4.71 -18.27 -10.20
CA TRP A 800 -4.30 -16.92 -9.82
C TRP A 800 -5.50 -16.09 -9.35
N THR A 801 -6.58 -16.08 -10.14
CA THR A 801 -7.80 -15.34 -9.77
C THR A 801 -8.38 -15.83 -8.44
N LYS A 802 -8.37 -17.15 -8.19
CA LYS A 802 -8.79 -17.74 -6.91
C LYS A 802 -7.85 -17.39 -5.76
N GLN A 803 -6.54 -17.32 -5.99
CA GLN A 803 -5.57 -16.92 -4.97
C GLN A 803 -5.73 -15.44 -4.61
N ALA A 804 -5.78 -14.54 -5.60
CA ALA A 804 -6.02 -13.12 -5.37
C ALA A 804 -7.37 -12.87 -4.65
N SER A 805 -8.44 -13.59 -5.03
CA SER A 805 -9.74 -13.50 -4.35
C SER A 805 -9.69 -13.99 -2.89
N ARG A 806 -8.99 -15.10 -2.63
CA ARG A 806 -8.75 -15.58 -1.25
C ARG A 806 -7.95 -14.57 -0.44
N HIS A 807 -6.95 -13.95 -1.05
CA HIS A 807 -6.13 -12.95 -0.40
C HIS A 807 -6.94 -11.69 -0.01
N ILE A 808 -7.80 -11.19 -0.91
CA ILE A 808 -8.76 -10.11 -0.59
C ILE A 808 -9.71 -10.52 0.54
N GLN A 809 -10.14 -11.78 0.58
CA GLN A 809 -10.97 -12.31 1.65
C GLN A 809 -10.22 -12.40 2.99
N GLU A 810 -8.97 -12.84 2.99
CA GLU A 810 -8.11 -12.86 4.17
C GLU A 810 -7.84 -11.45 4.70
N LEU A 811 -7.64 -10.47 3.81
CA LEU A 811 -7.53 -9.06 4.16
C LEU A 811 -8.83 -8.53 4.76
N LYS A 812 -9.99 -8.88 4.20
CA LYS A 812 -11.29 -8.57 4.81
C LYS A 812 -11.40 -9.19 6.20
N GLU A 813 -11.03 -10.45 6.37
CA GLU A 813 -11.05 -11.13 7.68
C GLU A 813 -10.03 -10.53 8.65
N ARG A 814 -8.86 -10.08 8.17
CA ARG A 814 -7.85 -9.40 8.97
C ARG A 814 -8.32 -8.02 9.38
N ALA A 815 -8.83 -7.20 8.46
CA ALA A 815 -9.45 -5.91 8.74
C ALA A 815 -10.62 -6.09 9.72
N THR A 816 -11.47 -7.10 9.50
CA THR A 816 -12.55 -7.48 10.41
C THR A 816 -12.02 -7.92 11.77
N ARG A 817 -10.90 -8.66 11.85
CA ARG A 817 -10.25 -9.08 13.11
C ARG A 817 -9.60 -7.92 13.85
N LEU A 818 -8.86 -7.05 13.16
CA LEU A 818 -8.31 -5.80 13.71
C LEU A 818 -9.44 -4.93 14.27
N MET A 819 -10.55 -4.88 13.55
CA MET A 819 -11.77 -4.18 13.97
C MET A 819 -12.58 -4.94 15.02
N LYS A 820 -12.42 -6.26 15.21
CA LYS A 820 -13.09 -7.04 16.28
C LYS A 820 -12.23 -7.21 17.54
N GLY A 821 -10.92 -7.02 17.47
CA GLY A 821 -9.97 -7.30 18.55
C GLY A 821 -9.72 -8.81 18.74
N SER A 822 -8.47 -9.19 19.00
CA SER A 822 -8.16 -10.51 19.57
C SER A 822 -8.84 -10.60 20.94
N ARG A 823 -9.58 -11.69 21.15
CA ARG A 823 -10.21 -11.99 22.44
C ARG A 823 -9.17 -12.24 23.52
#